data_AF-A0A3Q0S7W9-F1
#
_entry.id   AF-A0A3Q0S7W9-F1
#
_cell.length_a   1.000
_cell.length_b   1.000
_cell.length_c   1.000
_cell.angle_alpha   90.00
_cell.angle_beta   90.00
_cell.angle_gamma   90.00
#
_symmetry.space_group_name_H-M   'P 1'
#
loop_
_entity.id
_entity.type
_entity.pdbx_description
1 polymer ?
#
loop_
_entity_poly.entity_id
_entity_poly.type
_entity_poly.pdbx_seq_one_letter_code
_entity_poly.pdbx_strand_id
1 'polypeptide(L)'
;LKEANMKADLEAPLPAGREEFAIRCRDVCRSYGKLKVLSSLNLTVPQGQIYGLLGPSGCGKTTLLKCIVGTLKISRGHITVLGKPPACPGHDIPGKKVGYMPQELALYSEFTISDTLTFFGRIHGLTSKETQARMNFLIDFLDLPQKTSLVRNLSGGQRRRVSLGAALLQNPELLILDEPTVGVDPVLRAKIWQHLVEIVKTGKVSVIITTHYIEEARQANVVGLMRHGRLLAEGPPDAVMKQHCATTLEHAFLQLCETSDQIGSKRESTPPEGTLEKSQSFGSGRDESQPILGVGSSPAEEGPKCSVDWKVRARHVLPKWRNIAALMIKTLVRMKRMPGSLCFQFLLPVIQISLICLCVGGDPKGIQVAVVNNETSPSSFSQSLLSFLDNSSVQQVNLSHKEAFEGIYNGEYWGVIAFGKNFTSYLTKRMVQRQVSQEIIDGGSVHAFVDNKLGGMAYLVALPIKFEEPIYGSQNTDFTTFVTPGAVLSITFYLAVGLTALSFVLERKEGLLDRCWVAGVSSLETMLAHLFSQLFVISVQIILLLLMILLVFKIPNEGSLVLVIILIVLQGITGISFGLVISSAIDDEQSANQAALGIFYPNLILSGIIWPVECIPYPLRYLSLVLPQTYASEALRCIMYRGWGLSRMMVWRGFAVTLGWNTFFLILATVILKLRT
;
A
#
# COMPACT_ATOMS: atom_id res chain seq x y z
N LEU A 1 -15.83 -1.42 -73.77
CA LEU A 1 -17.13 -0.83 -73.36
C LEU A 1 -17.30 -1.14 -71.87
N LYS A 2 -17.13 -0.25 -70.89
CA LYS A 2 -16.94 1.21 -70.83
C LYS A 2 -16.14 1.48 -69.55
N GLU A 3 -15.14 2.35 -69.66
CA GLU A 3 -14.57 3.10 -68.54
C GLU A 3 -15.62 4.01 -67.90
N ALA A 4 -15.55 4.20 -66.59
CA ALA A 4 -16.11 5.37 -65.92
C ALA A 4 -15.28 5.71 -64.67
N ASN A 5 -14.44 6.72 -64.87
CA ASN A 5 -13.76 7.59 -63.91
C ASN A 5 -14.41 7.72 -62.53
N MET A 6 -13.63 7.47 -61.47
CA MET A 6 -13.76 8.24 -60.23
C MET A 6 -12.38 8.79 -59.88
N LYS A 7 -12.27 10.11 -59.98
CA LYS A 7 -11.05 10.89 -59.79
C LYS A 7 -10.48 10.64 -58.39
N ALA A 8 -9.19 10.33 -58.34
CA ALA A 8 -8.39 10.46 -57.14
C ALA A 8 -8.29 11.96 -56.82
N ASP A 9 -8.95 12.39 -55.74
CA ASP A 9 -8.66 13.68 -55.13
C ASP A 9 -7.24 13.61 -54.56
N LEU A 10 -6.29 14.17 -55.32
CA LEU A 10 -4.98 14.53 -54.80
C LEU A 10 -5.21 15.46 -53.61
N GLU A 11 -5.01 14.95 -52.40
CA GLU A 11 -4.74 15.78 -51.23
C GLU A 11 -3.57 16.72 -51.59
N ALA A 12 -3.87 18.01 -51.67
CA ALA A 12 -2.88 19.04 -51.86
C ALA A 12 -1.80 18.91 -50.77
N PRO A 13 -0.50 19.05 -51.10
CA PRO A 13 0.55 19.08 -50.09
C PRO A 13 0.23 20.22 -49.12
N LEU A 14 0.10 19.87 -47.84
CA LEU A 14 -0.02 20.84 -46.75
C LEU A 14 1.10 21.90 -46.91
N PRO A 15 0.78 23.20 -46.84
CA PRO A 15 1.77 24.25 -47.08
C PRO A 15 2.96 24.09 -46.14
N ALA A 16 4.15 24.02 -46.72
CA ALA A 16 5.42 24.06 -46.02
C ALA A 16 5.52 25.40 -45.26
N GLY A 17 5.44 25.35 -43.92
CA GLY A 17 5.52 26.56 -43.09
C GLY A 17 4.82 26.54 -41.74
N ARG A 18 4.31 25.40 -41.24
CA ARG A 18 3.91 25.31 -39.81
C ARG A 18 5.13 24.94 -38.99
N GLU A 19 5.63 25.86 -38.17
CA GLU A 19 6.61 25.55 -37.13
C GLU A 19 6.12 24.35 -36.32
N GLU A 20 6.87 23.25 -36.30
CA GLU A 20 6.53 22.08 -35.49
C GLU A 20 6.94 22.35 -34.04
N PHE A 21 5.97 22.21 -33.13
CA PHE A 21 6.18 22.44 -31.70
C PHE A 21 6.25 21.12 -30.95
N ALA A 22 7.24 20.98 -30.08
CA ALA A 22 7.36 19.83 -29.21
C ALA A 22 6.32 19.83 -28.09
N ILE A 23 6.06 21.00 -27.49
CA ILE A 23 5.04 21.17 -26.45
C ILE A 23 4.30 22.48 -26.73
N ARG A 24 2.98 22.45 -26.61
CA ARG A 24 2.15 23.65 -26.64
C ARG A 24 1.07 23.56 -25.56
N CYS A 25 1.06 24.54 -24.68
CA CYS A 25 0.08 24.74 -23.62
C CYS A 25 -0.76 25.98 -23.95
N ARG A 26 -2.09 25.84 -23.91
CA ARG A 26 -3.04 26.94 -24.09
C ARG A 26 -3.96 27.04 -22.88
N ASP A 27 -3.96 28.18 -22.20
CA ASP A 27 -4.78 28.53 -21.03
C ASP A 27 -4.79 27.46 -19.92
N VAL A 28 -3.65 26.83 -19.67
CA VAL A 28 -3.54 25.72 -18.73
C VAL A 28 -3.74 26.22 -17.31
N CYS A 29 -4.72 25.62 -16.62
CA CYS A 29 -4.99 25.85 -15.21
C CYS A 29 -4.93 24.54 -14.42
N ARG A 30 -4.39 24.61 -13.21
CA ARG A 30 -4.39 23.50 -12.25
C ARG A 30 -4.52 24.04 -10.83
N SER A 31 -5.43 23.46 -10.07
CA SER A 31 -5.59 23.71 -8.63
C SER A 31 -5.54 22.41 -7.83
N TYR A 32 -5.05 22.51 -6.59
CA TYR A 32 -5.15 21.46 -5.57
C TYR A 32 -6.08 21.98 -4.48
N GLY A 33 -7.32 21.48 -4.45
CA GLY A 33 -8.37 22.06 -3.61
C GLY A 33 -8.55 23.55 -3.90
N LYS A 34 -8.31 24.39 -2.88
CA LYS A 34 -8.41 25.86 -2.98
C LYS A 34 -7.15 26.52 -3.54
N LEU A 35 -5.99 25.84 -3.51
CA LEU A 35 -4.72 26.42 -3.96
C LEU A 35 -4.61 26.35 -5.49
N LYS A 36 -4.56 27.51 -6.15
CA LYS A 36 -4.34 27.59 -7.61
C LYS A 36 -2.85 27.60 -7.90
N VAL A 37 -2.33 26.51 -8.48
CA VAL A 37 -0.91 26.33 -8.77
C VAL A 37 -0.53 26.83 -10.17
N LEU A 38 -1.38 26.57 -11.18
CA LEU A 38 -1.19 27.08 -12.54
C LEU A 38 -2.40 27.96 -12.91
N SER A 39 -2.14 29.12 -13.51
CA SER A 39 -3.19 30.09 -13.84
C SER A 39 -3.10 30.63 -15.26
N SER A 40 -3.92 30.08 -16.16
CA SER A 40 -4.01 30.47 -17.57
C SER A 40 -2.63 30.53 -18.25
N LEU A 41 -1.85 29.46 -18.08
CA LEU A 41 -0.49 29.40 -18.58
C LEU A 41 -0.47 29.02 -20.06
N ASN A 42 0.16 29.88 -20.85
CA ASN A 42 0.51 29.66 -22.25
C ASN A 42 2.01 29.37 -22.32
N LEU A 43 2.40 28.34 -23.05
CA LEU A 43 3.79 27.89 -23.19
C LEU A 43 3.96 27.25 -24.57
N THR A 44 5.03 27.58 -25.27
CA THR A 44 5.31 27.08 -26.59
C THR A 44 6.78 26.65 -26.71
N VAL A 45 7.02 25.35 -26.70
CA VAL A 45 8.36 24.76 -26.84
C VAL A 45 8.57 24.35 -28.30
N PRO A 46 9.53 24.97 -29.02
CA PRO A 46 9.86 24.58 -30.40
C PRO A 46 10.44 23.17 -30.44
N GLN A 47 10.20 22.44 -31.53
CA GLN A 47 10.81 21.14 -31.72
C GLN A 47 12.31 21.27 -32.08
N GLY A 48 13.14 20.38 -31.52
CA GLY A 48 14.58 20.38 -31.79
C GLY A 48 15.32 21.57 -31.18
N GLN A 49 14.84 22.10 -30.05
CA GLN A 49 15.49 23.17 -29.29
C GLN A 49 15.53 22.86 -27.79
N ILE A 50 16.41 23.56 -27.08
CA ILE A 50 16.49 23.54 -25.62
C ILE A 50 15.65 24.69 -25.07
N TYR A 51 14.70 24.34 -24.20
CA TYR A 51 13.85 25.27 -23.48
C TYR A 51 14.23 25.31 -21.99
N GLY A 52 14.67 26.47 -21.51
CA GLY A 52 14.99 26.71 -20.10
C GLY A 52 13.81 27.30 -19.33
N LEU A 53 13.19 26.53 -18.43
CA LEU A 53 12.13 27.01 -17.56
C LEU A 53 12.71 27.48 -16.22
N LEU A 54 12.79 28.80 -16.05
CA LEU A 54 13.32 29.46 -14.86
C LEU A 54 12.17 29.96 -13.98
N GLY A 55 12.33 29.85 -12.66
CA GLY A 55 11.37 30.40 -11.71
C GLY A 55 11.71 30.07 -10.26
N PRO A 56 11.22 30.83 -9.27
CA PRO A 56 11.48 30.56 -7.86
C PRO A 56 10.86 29.22 -7.42
N SER A 57 11.25 28.75 -6.23
CA SER A 57 10.67 27.55 -5.64
C SER A 57 9.18 27.74 -5.40
N GLY A 58 8.37 26.72 -5.70
CA GLY A 58 6.92 26.79 -5.53
C GLY A 58 6.13 27.54 -6.62
N CYS A 59 6.76 28.05 -7.69
CA CYS A 59 6.01 28.73 -8.75
C CYS A 59 5.18 27.80 -9.65
N GLY A 60 5.35 26.48 -9.54
CA GLY A 60 4.55 25.48 -10.26
C GLY A 60 5.29 24.71 -11.36
N LYS A 61 6.62 24.86 -11.52
CA LYS A 61 7.43 24.20 -12.56
C LYS A 61 7.22 22.68 -12.61
N THR A 62 7.48 21.99 -11.50
CA THR A 62 7.33 20.53 -11.40
C THR A 62 5.88 20.09 -11.67
N THR A 63 4.88 20.86 -11.23
CA THR A 63 3.47 20.61 -11.53
C THR A 63 3.17 20.71 -13.03
N LEU A 64 3.73 21.72 -13.71
CA LEU A 64 3.62 21.88 -15.15
C LEU A 64 4.27 20.71 -15.90
N LEU A 65 5.46 20.28 -15.48
CA LEU A 65 6.12 19.11 -16.08
C LEU A 65 5.29 17.83 -15.94
N LYS A 66 4.69 17.58 -14.77
CA LYS A 66 3.78 16.43 -14.57
C LYS A 66 2.54 16.50 -15.47
N CYS A 67 1.98 17.69 -15.70
CA CYS A 67 0.89 17.89 -16.65
C CYS A 67 1.32 17.62 -18.11
N ILE A 68 2.52 18.06 -18.50
CA ILE A 68 3.07 17.84 -19.85
C ILE A 68 3.30 16.35 -20.11
N VAL A 69 3.86 15.62 -19.15
CA VAL A 69 4.09 14.18 -19.28
C VAL A 69 2.77 13.38 -19.28
N GLY A 70 1.71 13.94 -18.68
CA GLY A 70 0.40 13.29 -18.56
C GLY A 70 0.23 12.44 -17.31
N THR A 71 1.09 12.59 -16.30
CA THR A 71 0.89 11.98 -14.97
C THR A 71 -0.08 12.76 -14.10
N LEU A 72 -0.31 14.04 -14.41
CA LEU A 72 -1.27 14.89 -13.71
C LEU A 72 -2.29 15.47 -14.69
N LYS A 73 -3.59 15.37 -14.37
CA LYS A 73 -4.65 15.97 -15.19
C LYS A 73 -4.73 17.48 -14.98
N ILE A 74 -4.92 18.23 -16.06
CA ILE A 74 -5.22 19.67 -16.00
C ILE A 74 -6.66 19.93 -15.56
N SER A 75 -6.93 21.09 -14.94
CA SER A 75 -8.28 21.51 -14.56
C SER A 75 -9.01 22.24 -15.70
N ARG A 76 -8.30 23.03 -16.50
CA ARG A 76 -8.79 23.76 -17.67
C ARG A 76 -7.65 24.00 -18.67
N GLY A 77 -7.98 24.17 -19.94
CA GLY A 77 -7.03 24.45 -21.02
C GLY A 77 -6.69 23.22 -21.85
N HIS A 78 -5.67 23.36 -22.70
CA HIS A 78 -5.22 22.30 -23.61
C HIS A 78 -3.70 22.17 -23.60
N ILE A 79 -3.21 20.93 -23.55
CA ILE A 79 -1.80 20.59 -23.72
C ILE A 79 -1.68 19.65 -24.90
N THR A 80 -0.77 19.96 -25.82
CA THR A 80 -0.35 19.08 -26.91
C THR A 80 1.16 18.88 -26.82
N VAL A 81 1.59 17.63 -26.88
CA VAL A 81 3.00 17.21 -26.87
C VAL A 81 3.23 16.42 -28.15
N LEU A 82 4.28 16.73 -28.93
CA LEU A 82 4.59 16.09 -30.22
C LEU A 82 3.34 15.92 -31.12
N GLY A 83 2.51 16.97 -31.16
CA GLY A 83 1.30 17.03 -32.00
C GLY A 83 0.02 16.38 -31.44
N LYS A 84 0.05 15.67 -30.30
CA LYS A 84 -1.13 15.03 -29.69
C LYS A 84 -1.27 15.34 -28.20
N PRO A 85 -2.48 15.21 -27.60
CA PRO A 85 -2.64 15.37 -26.16
C PRO A 85 -1.81 14.33 -25.36
N PRO A 86 -1.26 14.69 -24.18
CA PRO A 86 -0.62 13.71 -23.31
C PRO A 86 -1.64 12.71 -22.76
N ALA A 87 -1.18 11.50 -22.41
CA ALA A 87 -2.01 10.37 -22.00
C ALA A 87 -3.07 9.92 -23.03
N CYS A 88 -2.95 10.33 -24.30
CA CYS A 88 -3.80 9.86 -25.38
C CYS A 88 -3.39 8.41 -25.77
N PRO A 89 -4.34 7.46 -25.90
CA PRO A 89 -3.99 6.09 -26.26
C PRO A 89 -3.30 6.03 -27.63
N GLY A 90 -2.18 5.33 -27.75
CA GLY A 90 -1.38 5.26 -28.98
C GLY A 90 -0.31 6.36 -29.11
N HIS A 91 -0.23 7.31 -28.18
CA HIS A 91 0.72 8.42 -28.25
C HIS A 91 2.11 8.09 -27.67
N ASP A 92 2.22 7.06 -26.81
CA ASP A 92 3.46 6.70 -26.09
C ASP A 92 4.07 7.85 -25.25
N ILE A 93 3.21 8.76 -24.79
CA ILE A 93 3.49 9.82 -23.80
C ILE A 93 2.35 9.81 -22.77
N PRO A 94 2.58 9.31 -21.55
CA PRO A 94 3.85 8.76 -21.04
C PRO A 94 4.26 7.45 -21.75
N GLY A 95 5.57 7.19 -21.83
CA GLY A 95 6.11 6.04 -22.56
C GLY A 95 7.50 6.27 -23.14
N LYS A 96 7.79 5.58 -24.26
CA LYS A 96 9.13 5.52 -24.86
C LYS A 96 9.58 6.82 -25.51
N LYS A 97 8.65 7.71 -25.87
CA LYS A 97 8.98 8.98 -26.55
C LYS A 97 9.53 10.05 -25.61
N VAL A 98 9.37 9.88 -24.29
CA VAL A 98 9.77 10.88 -23.29
C VAL A 98 10.78 10.31 -22.32
N GLY A 99 11.95 10.94 -22.22
CA GLY A 99 12.88 10.76 -21.11
C GLY A 99 12.58 11.77 -20.01
N TYR A 100 12.46 11.30 -18.78
CA TYR A 100 12.10 12.15 -17.64
C TYR A 100 13.05 11.94 -16.48
N MET A 101 13.58 13.05 -15.99
CA MET A 101 14.33 13.13 -14.74
C MET A 101 13.53 13.97 -13.73
N PRO A 102 12.97 13.36 -12.67
CA PRO A 102 12.26 14.07 -11.62
C PRO A 102 13.19 14.85 -10.67
N GLN A 103 12.63 15.84 -9.96
CA GLN A 103 13.34 16.63 -8.95
C GLN A 103 13.76 15.76 -7.76
N GLU A 104 12.89 14.88 -7.27
CA GLU A 104 13.30 13.80 -6.37
C GLU A 104 13.92 12.69 -7.21
N LEU A 105 15.12 12.24 -6.84
CA LEU A 105 15.95 11.41 -7.73
C LEU A 105 15.28 10.10 -8.18
N ALA A 106 14.31 9.60 -7.40
CA ALA A 106 13.57 8.38 -7.69
C ALA A 106 14.49 7.23 -8.13
N LEU A 107 15.43 6.88 -7.24
CA LEU A 107 16.39 5.78 -7.41
C LEU A 107 16.26 4.81 -6.23
N TYR A 108 16.28 3.51 -6.52
CA TYR A 108 16.26 2.48 -5.48
C TYR A 108 17.61 2.44 -4.74
N SER A 109 17.57 2.65 -3.43
CA SER A 109 18.79 2.73 -2.59
C SER A 109 19.57 1.41 -2.56
N GLU A 110 18.89 0.28 -2.69
CA GLU A 110 19.45 -1.07 -2.63
C GLU A 110 20.07 -1.53 -3.96
N PHE A 111 19.88 -0.76 -5.04
CA PHE A 111 20.37 -1.12 -6.37
C PHE A 111 21.82 -0.69 -6.56
N THR A 112 22.52 -1.38 -7.46
CA THR A 112 23.76 -0.85 -8.05
C THR A 112 23.45 0.09 -9.21
N ILE A 113 24.46 0.84 -9.68
CA ILE A 113 24.33 1.66 -10.90
C ILE A 113 23.94 0.78 -12.10
N SER A 114 24.56 -0.40 -12.23
CA SER A 114 24.21 -1.37 -13.27
C SER A 114 22.76 -1.87 -13.15
N ASP A 115 22.30 -2.20 -11.94
CA ASP A 115 20.92 -2.68 -11.71
C ASP A 115 19.90 -1.61 -12.09
N THR A 116 20.18 -0.35 -11.73
CA THR A 116 19.35 0.82 -12.02
C THR A 116 19.19 1.04 -13.53
N LEU A 117 20.30 1.12 -14.27
CA LEU A 117 20.26 1.36 -15.72
C LEU A 117 19.66 0.15 -16.45
N THR A 118 19.91 -1.07 -15.98
CA THR A 118 19.27 -2.28 -16.54
C THR A 118 17.76 -2.28 -16.32
N PHE A 119 17.30 -1.86 -15.14
CA PHE A 119 15.88 -1.79 -14.82
C PHE A 119 15.14 -0.78 -15.71
N PHE A 120 15.62 0.47 -15.79
CA PHE A 120 15.00 1.48 -16.65
C PHE A 120 15.10 1.09 -18.12
N GLY A 121 16.22 0.50 -18.56
CA GLY A 121 16.35 -0.02 -19.92
C GLY A 121 15.27 -1.05 -20.28
N ARG A 122 14.97 -1.99 -19.36
CA ARG A 122 13.91 -2.99 -19.57
C ARG A 122 12.51 -2.40 -19.63
N ILE A 123 12.19 -1.42 -18.77
CA ILE A 123 10.88 -0.75 -18.79
C ILE A 123 10.67 -0.01 -20.11
N HIS A 124 11.66 0.75 -20.54
CA HIS A 124 11.65 1.47 -21.82
C HIS A 124 11.71 0.51 -23.02
N GLY A 125 12.15 -0.74 -22.81
CA GLY A 125 12.10 -1.81 -23.78
C GLY A 125 13.35 -1.96 -24.63
N LEU A 126 14.49 -1.49 -24.13
CA LEU A 126 15.81 -1.73 -24.71
C LEU A 126 16.21 -3.19 -24.53
N THR A 127 16.96 -3.71 -25.50
CA THR A 127 17.59 -5.02 -25.37
C THR A 127 18.75 -4.97 -24.38
N SER A 128 19.15 -6.11 -23.81
CA SER A 128 20.30 -6.16 -22.88
C SER A 128 21.60 -5.66 -23.52
N LYS A 129 21.78 -5.88 -24.83
CA LYS A 129 22.97 -5.43 -25.58
C LYS A 129 23.00 -3.90 -25.72
N GLU A 130 21.90 -3.31 -26.17
CA GLU A 130 21.75 -1.85 -26.28
C GLU A 130 21.90 -1.18 -24.91
N THR A 131 21.28 -1.76 -23.89
CA THR A 131 21.37 -1.27 -22.52
C THR A 131 22.81 -1.25 -22.03
N GLN A 132 23.58 -2.31 -22.29
CA GLN A 132 24.99 -2.36 -21.89
C GLN A 132 25.86 -1.36 -22.66
N ALA A 133 25.64 -1.23 -23.97
CA ALA A 133 26.38 -0.27 -24.79
C ALA A 133 26.14 1.18 -24.33
N ARG A 134 24.86 1.55 -24.12
CA ARG A 134 24.48 2.87 -23.60
C ARG A 134 24.97 3.08 -22.16
N MET A 135 24.93 2.05 -21.33
CA MET A 135 25.43 2.10 -19.95
C MET A 135 26.92 2.44 -19.91
N ASN A 136 27.75 1.77 -20.71
CA ASN A 136 29.19 2.04 -20.76
C ASN A 136 29.47 3.49 -21.18
N PHE A 137 28.82 3.95 -22.25
CA PHE A 137 28.91 5.35 -22.68
C PHE A 137 28.52 6.34 -21.56
N LEU A 138 27.40 6.09 -20.87
CA LEU A 138 26.90 6.98 -19.82
C LEU A 138 27.79 7.00 -18.57
N ILE A 139 28.41 5.87 -18.22
CA ILE A 139 29.37 5.78 -17.11
C ILE A 139 30.57 6.68 -17.39
N ASP A 140 31.16 6.58 -18.57
CA ASP A 140 32.33 7.38 -18.95
C ASP A 140 31.97 8.86 -19.16
N PHE A 141 30.80 9.11 -19.77
CA PHE A 141 30.32 10.46 -20.05
C PHE A 141 30.04 11.25 -18.78
N LEU A 142 29.27 10.67 -17.86
CA LEU A 142 28.83 11.31 -16.61
C LEU A 142 29.83 11.12 -15.45
N ASP A 143 30.99 10.52 -15.70
CA ASP A 143 31.99 10.24 -14.67
C ASP A 143 31.36 9.50 -13.47
N LEU A 144 30.62 8.43 -13.77
CA LEU A 144 29.99 7.61 -12.73
C LEU A 144 31.05 6.73 -12.07
N PRO A 145 30.91 6.43 -10.76
CA PRO A 145 31.78 5.45 -10.12
C PRO A 145 31.53 4.05 -10.70
N GLN A 146 32.25 3.06 -10.18
CA GLN A 146 32.18 1.69 -10.67
C GLN A 146 30.72 1.19 -10.80
N LYS A 147 30.43 0.46 -11.88
CA LYS A 147 29.08 -0.06 -12.18
C LYS A 147 28.45 -0.89 -11.05
N THR A 148 29.28 -1.46 -10.17
CA THR A 148 28.89 -2.29 -9.01
C THR A 148 28.62 -1.49 -7.74
N SER A 149 28.90 -0.17 -7.73
CA SER A 149 28.64 0.69 -6.58
C SER A 149 27.14 0.77 -6.29
N LEU A 150 26.79 0.66 -5.00
CA LEU A 150 25.41 0.75 -4.51
C LEU A 150 24.95 2.20 -4.46
N VAL A 151 23.71 2.48 -4.86
CA VAL A 151 23.10 3.81 -4.89
C VAL A 151 23.11 4.46 -3.50
N ARG A 152 22.84 3.69 -2.42
CA ARG A 152 22.89 4.21 -1.04
C ARG A 152 24.26 4.74 -0.62
N ASN A 153 25.36 4.27 -1.22
CA ASN A 153 26.72 4.71 -0.90
C ASN A 153 27.18 5.92 -1.73
N LEU A 154 26.39 6.33 -2.72
CA LEU A 154 26.73 7.45 -3.61
C LEU A 154 26.45 8.80 -2.93
N SER A 155 27.29 9.80 -3.22
CA SER A 155 27.03 11.20 -2.84
C SER A 155 25.79 11.74 -3.56
N GLY A 156 25.19 12.82 -3.05
CA GLY A 156 24.01 13.44 -3.67
C GLY A 156 24.22 13.80 -5.15
N GLY A 157 25.38 14.40 -5.47
CA GLY A 157 25.78 14.69 -6.85
C GLY A 157 25.93 13.44 -7.71
N GLN A 158 26.56 12.38 -7.19
CA GLN A 158 26.66 11.09 -7.91
C GLN A 158 25.29 10.47 -8.19
N ARG A 159 24.36 10.49 -7.22
CA ARG A 159 22.99 9.99 -7.43
C ARG A 159 22.24 10.82 -8.47
N ARG A 160 22.44 12.16 -8.49
CA ARG A 160 21.91 13.05 -9.53
C ARG A 160 22.41 12.66 -10.91
N ARG A 161 23.71 12.41 -11.06
CA ARG A 161 24.30 11.92 -12.31
C ARG A 161 23.72 10.57 -12.75
N VAL A 162 23.54 9.61 -11.84
CA VAL A 162 22.90 8.31 -12.16
C VAL A 162 21.45 8.51 -12.62
N SER A 163 20.69 9.39 -11.97
CA SER A 163 19.30 9.66 -12.36
C SER A 163 19.21 10.32 -13.74
N LEU A 164 20.13 11.24 -14.06
CA LEU A 164 20.27 11.83 -15.40
C LEU A 164 20.61 10.76 -16.44
N GLY A 165 21.57 9.87 -16.14
CA GLY A 165 21.92 8.76 -17.02
C GLY A 165 20.73 7.86 -17.35
N ALA A 166 19.87 7.56 -16.36
CA ALA A 166 18.66 6.78 -16.60
C ALA A 166 17.65 7.50 -17.52
N ALA A 167 17.55 8.84 -17.48
CA ALA A 167 16.71 9.60 -18.40
C ALA A 167 17.28 9.65 -19.84
N LEU A 168 18.62 9.70 -19.97
CA LEU A 168 19.33 9.71 -21.26
C LEU A 168 19.45 8.33 -21.92
N LEU A 169 19.15 7.26 -21.18
CA LEU A 169 19.40 5.88 -21.64
C LEU A 169 18.68 5.54 -22.96
N GLN A 170 17.45 6.00 -23.14
CA GLN A 170 16.53 5.56 -24.20
C GLN A 170 16.50 6.41 -25.49
N ASN A 171 17.33 7.46 -25.63
CA ASN A 171 17.32 8.38 -26.78
C ASN A 171 15.90 8.87 -27.18
N PRO A 172 15.18 9.59 -26.29
CA PRO A 172 13.80 10.00 -26.51
C PRO A 172 13.66 11.15 -27.53
N GLU A 173 12.46 11.34 -28.10
CA GLU A 173 12.12 12.50 -28.94
C GLU A 173 11.98 13.78 -28.09
N LEU A 174 11.54 13.63 -26.84
CA LEU A 174 11.40 14.71 -25.86
C LEU A 174 12.10 14.34 -24.55
N LEU A 175 13.01 15.18 -24.09
CA LEU A 175 13.73 15.02 -22.84
C LEU A 175 13.29 16.11 -21.86
N ILE A 176 12.81 15.69 -20.69
CA ILE A 176 12.32 16.56 -19.62
C ILE A 176 13.21 16.36 -18.40
N LEU A 177 13.92 17.40 -18.01
CA LEU A 177 14.89 17.35 -16.91
C LEU A 177 14.52 18.37 -15.83
N ASP A 178 14.17 17.88 -14.65
CA ASP A 178 13.87 18.72 -13.50
C ASP A 178 15.14 18.92 -12.64
N GLU A 179 15.77 20.09 -12.73
CA GLU A 179 16.99 20.46 -12.00
C GLU A 179 18.16 19.45 -12.13
N PRO A 180 18.63 19.14 -13.36
CA PRO A 180 19.56 18.05 -13.61
C PRO A 180 20.99 18.27 -13.08
N THR A 181 21.42 19.53 -12.94
CA THR A 181 22.81 19.95 -12.68
C THR A 181 23.06 20.42 -11.24
N VAL A 182 22.03 20.39 -10.38
CA VAL A 182 22.15 20.77 -8.97
C VAL A 182 23.14 19.84 -8.26
N GLY A 183 24.15 20.43 -7.61
CA GLY A 183 25.20 19.67 -6.91
C GLY A 183 26.21 18.96 -7.83
N VAL A 184 26.23 19.30 -9.12
CA VAL A 184 27.26 18.85 -10.09
C VAL A 184 28.33 19.93 -10.24
N ASP A 185 29.59 19.50 -10.36
CA ASP A 185 30.74 20.38 -10.54
C ASP A 185 30.62 21.20 -11.86
N PRO A 186 31.23 22.40 -11.93
CA PRO A 186 31.08 23.28 -13.09
C PRO A 186 31.61 22.69 -14.41
N VAL A 187 32.68 21.88 -14.36
CA VAL A 187 33.31 21.31 -15.55
C VAL A 187 32.41 20.25 -16.17
N LEU A 188 31.90 19.33 -15.35
CA LEU A 188 30.99 18.29 -15.81
C LEU A 188 29.64 18.87 -16.23
N ARG A 189 29.16 19.93 -15.55
CA ARG A 189 27.97 20.67 -15.98
C ARG A 189 28.12 21.23 -17.39
N ALA A 190 29.25 21.84 -17.72
CA ALA A 190 29.54 22.31 -19.07
C ALA A 190 29.55 21.16 -20.09
N LYS A 191 30.17 20.02 -19.73
CA LYS A 191 30.18 18.80 -20.56
C LYS A 191 28.76 18.23 -20.80
N ILE A 192 27.92 18.23 -19.76
CA ILE A 192 26.49 17.84 -19.86
C ILE A 192 25.76 18.77 -20.82
N TRP A 193 25.94 20.09 -20.66
CA TRP A 193 25.30 21.06 -21.54
C TRP A 193 25.73 20.93 -22.99
N GLN A 194 27.03 20.75 -23.25
CA GLN A 194 27.54 20.55 -24.59
C GLN A 194 26.90 19.32 -25.26
N HIS A 195 26.74 18.23 -24.52
CA HIS A 195 26.07 17.03 -25.03
C HIS A 195 24.58 17.27 -25.30
N LEU A 196 23.88 18.02 -24.43
CA LEU A 196 22.47 18.37 -24.66
C LEU A 196 22.29 19.22 -25.93
N VAL A 197 23.21 20.15 -26.19
CA VAL A 197 23.23 20.92 -27.44
C VAL A 197 23.49 20.02 -28.65
N GLU A 198 24.39 19.04 -28.52
CA GLU A 198 24.72 18.09 -29.58
C GLU A 198 23.53 17.18 -29.94
N ILE A 199 22.84 16.58 -28.97
CA ILE A 199 21.68 15.69 -29.22
C ILE A 199 20.51 16.45 -29.86
N VAL A 200 20.37 17.74 -29.55
CA VAL A 200 19.34 18.61 -30.12
C VAL A 200 19.68 18.94 -31.57
N LYS A 201 20.94 19.30 -31.87
CA LYS A 201 21.42 19.58 -33.23
C LYS A 201 21.39 18.36 -34.15
N THR A 202 21.76 17.18 -33.64
CA THR A 202 21.94 15.97 -34.45
C THR A 202 20.69 15.09 -34.49
N GLY A 203 19.95 14.99 -33.39
CA GLY A 203 18.94 13.95 -33.15
C GLY A 203 17.49 14.39 -33.26
N LYS A 204 17.20 15.65 -33.60
CA LYS A 204 15.84 16.25 -33.52
C LYS A 204 15.18 16.10 -32.13
N VAL A 205 15.97 15.90 -31.08
CA VAL A 205 15.47 15.79 -29.70
C VAL A 205 15.10 17.18 -29.20
N SER A 206 13.95 17.29 -28.56
CA SER A 206 13.53 18.53 -27.89
C SER A 206 13.81 18.40 -26.40
N VAL A 207 14.38 19.42 -25.77
CA VAL A 207 14.81 19.34 -24.37
C VAL A 207 14.13 20.46 -23.59
N ILE A 208 13.49 20.12 -22.47
CA ILE A 208 13.02 21.10 -21.48
C ILE A 208 13.77 20.87 -20.17
N ILE A 209 14.39 21.92 -19.67
CA ILE A 209 15.18 21.90 -18.44
C ILE A 209 14.62 22.95 -17.50
N THR A 210 14.28 22.54 -16.29
CA THR A 210 14.09 23.49 -15.20
C THR A 210 15.43 23.70 -14.51
N THR A 211 15.70 24.95 -14.15
CA THR A 211 16.90 25.29 -13.40
C THR A 211 16.60 26.48 -12.50
N HIS A 212 17.33 26.56 -11.40
CA HIS A 212 17.42 27.75 -10.56
C HIS A 212 18.66 28.58 -10.88
N TYR A 213 19.57 28.06 -11.71
CA TYR A 213 20.77 28.77 -12.15
C TYR A 213 20.48 29.55 -13.43
N ILE A 214 20.48 30.87 -13.32
CA ILE A 214 20.12 31.79 -14.41
C ILE A 214 21.11 31.65 -15.59
N GLU A 215 22.39 31.42 -15.30
CA GLU A 215 23.43 31.18 -16.32
C GLU A 215 23.21 29.90 -17.13
N GLU A 216 22.53 28.89 -16.58
CA GLU A 216 22.16 27.70 -17.36
C GLU A 216 20.98 28.00 -18.29
N ALA A 217 19.99 28.76 -17.80
CA ALA A 217 18.87 29.20 -18.63
C ALA A 217 19.35 30.08 -19.80
N ARG A 218 20.38 30.91 -19.60
CA ARG A 218 20.99 31.74 -20.65
C ARG A 218 21.54 30.94 -21.84
N GLN A 219 21.96 29.70 -21.62
CA GLN A 219 22.48 28.83 -22.69
C GLN A 219 21.36 28.17 -23.52
N ALA A 220 20.11 28.24 -23.05
CA ALA A 220 18.97 27.68 -23.77
C ALA A 220 18.63 28.50 -25.02
N ASN A 221 18.02 27.86 -26.01
CA ASN A 221 17.53 28.55 -27.21
C ASN A 221 16.36 29.48 -26.88
N VAL A 222 15.49 29.03 -25.97
CA VAL A 222 14.32 29.77 -25.49
C VAL A 222 14.25 29.64 -23.98
N VAL A 223 13.91 30.74 -23.30
CA VAL A 223 13.67 30.76 -21.85
C VAL A 223 12.24 31.15 -21.54
N GLY A 224 11.69 30.47 -20.54
CA GLY A 224 10.42 30.79 -19.91
C GLY A 224 10.64 31.25 -18.49
N LEU A 225 10.20 32.46 -18.17
CA LEU A 225 10.30 33.05 -16.84
C LEU A 225 8.96 32.87 -16.11
N MET A 226 8.90 32.01 -15.10
CA MET A 226 7.65 31.60 -14.45
C MET A 226 7.55 32.10 -13.01
N ARG A 227 6.41 32.69 -12.64
CA ARG A 227 6.09 33.12 -11.27
C ARG A 227 4.59 33.03 -10.99
N HIS A 228 4.20 32.66 -9.75
CA HIS A 228 2.79 32.53 -9.32
C HIS A 228 1.90 31.74 -10.30
N GLY A 229 2.42 30.65 -10.88
CA GLY A 229 1.66 29.82 -11.82
C GLY A 229 1.45 30.42 -13.20
N ARG A 230 2.16 31.51 -13.57
CA ARG A 230 2.08 32.19 -14.86
C ARG A 230 3.46 32.35 -15.49
N LEU A 231 3.48 32.48 -16.81
CA LEU A 231 4.67 32.87 -17.56
C LEU A 231 4.70 34.40 -17.63
N LEU A 232 5.80 35.00 -17.18
CA LEU A 232 6.04 36.45 -17.20
C LEU A 232 6.61 36.89 -18.56
N ALA A 233 7.52 36.08 -19.11
CA ALA A 233 8.11 36.29 -20.42
C ALA A 233 8.53 34.94 -21.03
N GLU A 234 8.51 34.87 -22.35
CA GLU A 234 8.91 33.72 -23.16
C GLU A 234 9.65 34.21 -24.39
N GLY A 235 10.84 33.67 -24.65
CA GLY A 235 11.58 34.01 -25.86
C GLY A 235 13.07 33.67 -25.74
N PRO A 236 13.86 33.94 -26.80
CA PRO A 236 15.31 33.80 -26.73
C PRO A 236 15.90 34.69 -25.62
N PRO A 237 16.89 34.22 -24.84
CA PRO A 237 17.48 34.99 -23.74
C PRO A 237 17.89 36.41 -24.13
N ASP A 238 18.54 36.56 -25.29
CA ASP A 238 18.99 37.87 -25.80
C ASP A 238 17.83 38.80 -26.15
N ALA A 239 16.71 38.25 -26.63
CA ALA A 239 15.52 39.03 -26.94
C ALA A 239 14.85 39.53 -25.65
N VAL A 240 14.73 38.66 -24.63
CA VAL A 240 14.17 39.02 -23.33
C VAL A 240 15.03 40.09 -22.64
N MET A 241 16.36 39.97 -22.69
CA MET A 241 17.26 40.99 -22.14
C MET A 241 17.12 42.35 -22.84
N LYS A 242 17.04 42.35 -24.18
CA LYS A 242 16.82 43.58 -24.96
C LYS A 242 15.47 44.23 -24.69
N GLN A 243 14.40 43.43 -24.60
CA GLN A 243 13.04 43.93 -24.36
C GLN A 243 12.92 44.65 -23.01
N HIS A 244 13.68 44.23 -22.01
CA HIS A 244 13.68 44.81 -20.67
C HIS A 244 14.89 45.73 -20.40
N CYS A 245 15.67 46.09 -21.41
CA CYS A 245 16.85 46.96 -21.29
C CYS A 245 17.83 46.51 -20.19
N ALA A 246 18.00 45.20 -20.01
CA ALA A 246 18.82 44.62 -18.96
C ALA A 246 20.17 44.12 -19.50
N THR A 247 21.23 44.25 -18.70
CA THR A 247 22.58 43.75 -19.04
C THR A 247 22.73 42.25 -18.80
N THR A 248 21.94 41.69 -17.88
CA THR A 248 21.94 40.27 -17.54
C THR A 248 20.51 39.72 -17.52
N LEU A 249 20.37 38.42 -17.79
CA LEU A 249 19.08 37.73 -17.72
C LEU A 249 18.52 37.76 -16.29
N GLU A 250 19.40 37.77 -15.29
CA GLU A 250 19.03 37.90 -13.88
C GLU A 250 18.34 39.24 -13.59
N HIS A 251 18.92 40.34 -14.05
CA HIS A 251 18.33 41.66 -13.87
C HIS A 251 16.97 41.79 -14.59
N ALA A 252 16.86 41.24 -15.81
CA ALA A 252 15.58 41.18 -16.52
C ALA A 252 14.52 40.39 -15.73
N PHE A 253 14.92 39.25 -15.16
CA PHE A 253 14.02 38.41 -14.38
C PHE A 253 13.58 39.06 -13.07
N LEU A 254 14.49 39.74 -12.37
CA LEU A 254 14.19 40.50 -11.15
C LEU A 254 13.19 41.62 -11.42
N GLN A 255 13.38 42.40 -12.48
CA GLN A 255 12.46 43.48 -12.84
C GLN A 255 11.04 42.97 -13.16
N LEU A 256 10.95 41.86 -13.90
CA LEU A 256 9.68 41.19 -14.19
C LEU A 256 9.01 40.68 -12.90
N CYS A 257 9.81 40.14 -11.99
CA CYS A 257 9.38 39.67 -10.70
C CYS A 257 8.79 40.81 -9.85
N GLU A 258 9.49 41.93 -9.70
CA GLU A 258 9.03 43.10 -8.94
C GLU A 258 7.75 43.69 -9.55
N THR A 259 7.70 43.79 -10.88
CA THR A 259 6.50 44.28 -11.59
C THR A 259 5.29 43.40 -11.30
N SER A 260 5.49 42.07 -11.28
CA SER A 260 4.42 41.13 -10.96
C SER A 260 3.92 41.23 -9.52
N ASP A 261 4.81 41.51 -8.56
CA ASP A 261 4.45 41.67 -7.14
C ASP A 261 3.67 42.95 -6.90
N GLN A 262 4.05 44.05 -7.57
CA GLN A 262 3.32 45.32 -7.49
C GLN A 262 1.89 45.19 -8.05
N ILE A 263 1.71 44.42 -9.13
CA ILE A 263 0.38 44.14 -9.70
C ILE A 263 -0.45 43.26 -8.75
N GLY A 264 0.19 42.32 -8.05
CA GLY A 264 -0.45 41.51 -7.01
C GLY A 264 -0.91 42.34 -5.81
N SER A 265 -0.03 43.19 -5.27
CA SER A 265 -0.31 44.05 -4.12
C SER A 265 -1.39 45.11 -4.41
N LYS A 266 -1.43 45.70 -5.62
CA LYS A 266 -2.50 46.63 -6.03
C LYS A 266 -3.88 45.99 -6.13
N ARG A 267 -3.96 44.69 -6.40
CA ARG A 267 -5.22 43.93 -6.42
C ARG A 267 -5.74 43.57 -5.03
N GLU A 268 -4.87 43.57 -4.02
CA GLU A 268 -5.26 43.34 -2.61
C GLU A 268 -5.48 44.64 -1.82
N SER A 269 -5.03 45.80 -2.33
CA SER A 269 -5.07 47.10 -1.63
C SER A 269 -6.09 48.11 -2.16
N THR A 270 -6.99 47.73 -3.08
CA THR A 270 -8.13 48.58 -3.47
C THR A 270 -9.34 48.32 -2.56
N PRO A 271 -9.82 49.30 -1.76
CA PRO A 271 -11.08 49.17 -1.04
C PRO A 271 -12.26 49.33 -2.01
N PRO A 272 -13.43 48.72 -1.73
CA PRO A 272 -14.63 48.95 -2.52
C PRO A 272 -15.28 50.27 -2.09
N GLU A 273 -15.16 51.33 -2.88
CA GLU A 273 -15.96 52.56 -2.76
C GLU A 273 -16.99 52.62 -3.89
N GLY A 274 -18.24 52.26 -3.58
CA GLY A 274 -19.44 53.11 -3.70
C GLY A 274 -20.49 52.35 -4.53
N THR A 275 -21.76 52.16 -4.16
CA THR A 275 -22.66 52.94 -3.32
C THR A 275 -23.78 51.99 -2.84
N LEU A 276 -24.16 52.09 -1.56
CA LEU A 276 -25.35 51.44 -0.98
C LEU A 276 -26.62 52.17 -1.42
N GLU A 277 -27.59 51.48 -2.03
CA GLU A 277 -29.01 51.60 -1.69
C GLU A 277 -29.79 50.31 -2.00
N LYS A 278 -30.37 49.73 -0.93
CA LYS A 278 -31.63 48.95 -0.81
C LYS A 278 -31.88 47.86 -1.88
N SER A 279 -32.04 46.57 -1.57
CA SER A 279 -33.12 46.01 -0.75
C SER A 279 -33.01 44.48 -0.68
N GLN A 280 -33.48 43.92 0.44
CA GLN A 280 -34.12 42.60 0.59
C GLN A 280 -33.29 41.30 0.62
N SER A 281 -33.60 40.58 1.69
CA SER A 281 -33.22 39.23 2.08
C SER A 281 -33.86 38.13 1.24
N PHE A 282 -33.23 36.95 1.34
CA PHE A 282 -33.71 35.58 1.12
C PHE A 282 -33.47 34.91 -0.25
N GLY A 283 -32.72 33.80 -0.20
CA GLY A 283 -33.06 32.60 -0.97
C GLY A 283 -31.97 31.99 -1.86
N SER A 284 -31.38 30.91 -1.37
CA SER A 284 -31.01 29.68 -2.11
C SER A 284 -30.04 29.76 -3.29
N GLY A 285 -28.94 29.01 -3.16
CA GLY A 285 -27.99 28.80 -4.25
C GLY A 285 -28.62 28.12 -5.46
N ARG A 286 -28.29 28.65 -6.63
CA ARG A 286 -28.31 27.93 -7.91
C ARG A 286 -27.37 28.61 -8.90
N ASP A 287 -26.71 27.73 -9.67
CA ASP A 287 -25.89 27.94 -10.85
C ASP A 287 -25.94 29.30 -11.53
N GLU A 288 -24.78 29.96 -11.67
CA GLU A 288 -24.53 30.90 -12.76
C GLU A 288 -23.32 30.44 -13.56
N SER A 289 -23.62 29.68 -14.61
CA SER A 289 -22.75 29.45 -15.74
C SER A 289 -23.47 29.90 -17.01
N GLN A 290 -23.43 31.20 -17.31
CA GLN A 290 -23.53 31.71 -18.69
C GLN A 290 -22.76 33.03 -18.83
N PRO A 291 -21.88 33.17 -19.83
CA PRO A 291 -21.36 34.47 -20.22
C PRO A 291 -22.37 35.16 -21.14
N ILE A 292 -22.71 36.41 -20.82
CA ILE A 292 -23.49 37.33 -21.65
C ILE A 292 -22.59 37.84 -22.79
N LEU A 293 -23.11 37.79 -24.03
CA LEU A 293 -22.54 38.36 -25.26
C LEU A 293 -22.00 39.80 -25.06
N GLY A 294 -20.96 40.29 -25.71
CA GLY A 294 -20.06 39.75 -26.73
C GLY A 294 -19.13 40.89 -27.20
N VAL A 295 -17.87 40.58 -27.51
CA VAL A 295 -16.99 41.40 -28.35
C VAL A 295 -16.05 40.42 -29.07
N GLY A 296 -15.93 40.59 -30.39
CA GLY A 296 -15.37 39.62 -31.32
C GLY A 296 -13.94 39.17 -31.01
N SER A 297 -13.73 37.86 -31.04
CA SER A 297 -12.43 37.23 -31.19
C SER A 297 -12.48 36.23 -32.34
N SER A 298 -11.43 36.27 -33.13
CA SER A 298 -11.12 35.49 -34.34
C SER A 298 -11.44 33.99 -34.21
N PRO A 299 -11.70 33.26 -35.31
CA PRO A 299 -12.19 31.89 -35.24
C PRO A 299 -11.21 31.01 -34.47
N ALA A 300 -11.66 30.47 -33.35
CA ALA A 300 -10.96 29.43 -32.61
C ALA A 300 -10.82 28.22 -33.53
N GLU A 301 -9.59 27.93 -33.97
CA GLU A 301 -9.26 26.66 -34.60
C GLU A 301 -9.68 25.52 -33.66
N GLU A 302 -10.74 24.81 -34.03
CA GLU A 302 -11.13 23.55 -33.38
C GLU A 302 -9.95 22.57 -33.49
N GLY A 303 -9.28 22.32 -32.37
CA GLY A 303 -8.22 21.31 -32.28
C GLY A 303 -8.77 19.91 -32.63
N PRO A 304 -7.92 19.00 -33.14
CA PRO A 304 -8.38 17.73 -33.68
C PRO A 304 -9.04 16.87 -32.59
N LYS A 305 -10.34 16.56 -32.75
CA LYS A 305 -11.01 15.48 -32.02
C LYS A 305 -10.35 14.17 -32.42
N CYS A 306 -9.40 13.71 -31.62
CA CYS A 306 -8.70 12.44 -31.85
C CYS A 306 -9.69 11.28 -31.60
N SER A 307 -10.36 10.82 -32.65
CA SER A 307 -11.16 9.59 -32.61
C SER A 307 -10.18 8.40 -32.60
N VAL A 308 -9.92 7.88 -31.40
CA VAL A 308 -9.02 6.73 -31.24
C VAL A 308 -9.84 5.46 -31.38
N ASP A 309 -9.43 4.59 -32.32
CA ASP A 309 -10.00 3.27 -32.53
C ASP A 309 -9.97 2.43 -31.22
N TRP A 310 -11.07 1.75 -30.91
CA TRP A 310 -11.28 1.05 -29.64
C TRP A 310 -10.22 -0.06 -29.41
N LYS A 311 -9.70 -0.65 -30.49
CA LYS A 311 -8.62 -1.65 -30.46
C LYS A 311 -7.29 -1.07 -29.94
N VAL A 312 -7.02 0.20 -30.21
CA VAL A 312 -5.82 0.92 -29.71
C VAL A 312 -6.02 1.26 -28.23
N ARG A 313 -7.24 1.68 -27.85
CA ARG A 313 -7.60 1.90 -26.44
C ARG A 313 -7.46 0.63 -25.61
N ALA A 314 -7.92 -0.52 -26.11
CA ALA A 314 -7.79 -1.81 -25.44
C ALA A 314 -6.32 -2.27 -25.32
N ARG A 315 -5.50 -2.14 -26.37
CA ARG A 315 -4.07 -2.49 -26.33
C ARG A 315 -3.24 -1.65 -25.37
N HIS A 316 -3.63 -0.39 -25.11
CA HIS A 316 -2.98 0.46 -24.10
C HIS A 316 -3.45 0.18 -22.67
N VAL A 317 -4.62 -0.44 -22.49
CA VAL A 317 -5.17 -0.82 -21.18
C VAL A 317 -4.68 -2.19 -20.75
N LEU A 318 -4.38 -3.09 -21.70
CA LEU A 318 -3.91 -4.44 -21.38
C LEU A 318 -2.49 -4.43 -20.79
N PRO A 319 -2.28 -5.14 -19.67
CA PRO A 319 -0.98 -5.19 -19.01
C PRO A 319 0.06 -5.89 -19.89
N LYS A 320 1.21 -5.24 -20.07
CA LYS A 320 2.37 -5.80 -20.75
C LYS A 320 3.16 -6.67 -19.77
N TRP A 321 3.24 -7.96 -20.06
CA TRP A 321 3.98 -8.92 -19.23
C TRP A 321 5.44 -8.52 -19.00
N ARG A 322 6.08 -7.88 -20.00
CA ARG A 322 7.44 -7.34 -19.88
C ARG A 322 7.57 -6.34 -18.72
N ASN A 323 6.62 -5.42 -18.57
CA ASN A 323 6.66 -4.39 -17.53
C ASN A 323 6.46 -5.03 -16.15
N ILE A 324 5.49 -5.95 -16.05
CA ILE A 324 5.25 -6.72 -14.82
C ILE A 324 6.50 -7.51 -14.43
N ALA A 325 7.09 -8.25 -15.37
CA ALA A 325 8.32 -9.02 -15.15
C ALA A 325 9.49 -8.12 -14.71
N ALA A 326 9.67 -6.94 -15.32
CA ALA A 326 10.70 -5.99 -14.93
C ALA A 326 10.52 -5.50 -13.48
N LEU A 327 9.28 -5.16 -13.09
CA LEU A 327 8.94 -4.77 -11.72
C LEU A 327 9.08 -5.92 -10.71
N MET A 328 8.76 -7.16 -11.10
CA MET A 328 8.98 -8.34 -10.25
C MET A 328 10.48 -8.61 -10.05
N ILE A 329 11.27 -8.54 -11.12
CA ILE A 329 12.73 -8.71 -11.03
C ILE A 329 13.33 -7.61 -10.14
N LYS A 330 12.81 -6.36 -10.24
CA LYS A 330 13.19 -5.29 -9.33
C LYS A 330 12.99 -5.69 -7.86
N THR A 331 11.81 -6.18 -7.51
CA THR A 331 11.50 -6.61 -6.14
C THR A 331 12.40 -7.76 -5.69
N LEU A 332 12.66 -8.75 -6.54
CA LEU A 332 13.56 -9.86 -6.24
C LEU A 332 15.01 -9.41 -5.99
N VAL A 333 15.52 -8.49 -6.81
CA VAL A 333 16.86 -7.90 -6.61
C VAL A 333 16.92 -7.17 -5.27
N ARG A 334 15.89 -6.37 -4.95
CA ARG A 334 15.77 -5.66 -3.68
C ARG A 334 15.76 -6.61 -2.48
N MET A 335 14.97 -7.69 -2.55
CA MET A 335 14.92 -8.72 -1.51
C MET A 335 16.27 -9.42 -1.32
N LYS A 336 16.94 -9.82 -2.41
CA LYS A 336 18.25 -10.49 -2.35
C LYS A 336 19.33 -9.61 -1.71
N ARG A 337 19.24 -8.28 -1.88
CA ARG A 337 20.17 -7.30 -1.32
C ARG A 337 19.89 -6.94 0.14
N MET A 338 18.71 -7.31 0.67
CA MET A 338 18.33 -7.09 2.07
C MET A 338 18.07 -8.42 2.81
N PRO A 339 19.10 -9.27 2.97
CA PRO A 339 18.92 -10.60 3.58
C PRO A 339 18.46 -10.54 5.03
N GLY A 340 18.84 -9.50 5.79
CA GLY A 340 18.40 -9.34 7.18
C GLY A 340 16.89 -9.11 7.31
N SER A 341 16.33 -8.23 6.47
CA SER A 341 14.88 -8.00 6.42
C SER A 341 14.12 -9.25 5.96
N LEU A 342 14.65 -9.95 4.94
CA LEU A 342 14.07 -11.17 4.41
C LEU A 342 14.07 -12.32 5.45
N CYS A 343 15.18 -12.48 6.18
CA CYS A 343 15.28 -13.47 7.25
C CYS A 343 14.26 -13.20 8.35
N PHE A 344 14.13 -11.94 8.78
CA PHE A 344 13.14 -11.54 9.77
C PHE A 344 11.70 -11.79 9.28
N GLN A 345 11.41 -11.49 8.02
CA GLN A 345 10.10 -11.76 7.40
C GLN A 345 9.71 -13.24 7.40
N PHE A 346 10.68 -14.16 7.29
CA PHE A 346 10.42 -15.60 7.31
C PHE A 346 10.41 -16.18 8.73
N LEU A 347 11.24 -15.66 9.63
CA LEU A 347 11.35 -16.13 11.00
C LEU A 347 10.17 -15.66 11.87
N LEU A 348 9.67 -14.44 11.66
CA LEU A 348 8.60 -13.85 12.45
C LEU A 348 7.32 -14.71 12.49
N PRO A 349 6.74 -15.18 11.37
CA PRO A 349 5.58 -16.06 11.40
C PRO A 349 5.83 -17.38 12.16
N VAL A 350 7.04 -17.94 12.03
CA VAL A 350 7.45 -19.15 12.77
C VAL A 350 7.49 -18.90 14.28
N ILE A 351 8.06 -17.77 14.71
CA ILE A 351 8.09 -17.38 16.11
C ILE A 351 6.65 -17.18 16.63
N GLN A 352 5.82 -16.44 15.90
CA GLN A 352 4.44 -16.13 16.30
C GLN A 352 3.61 -17.40 16.49
N ILE A 353 3.65 -18.34 15.52
CA ILE A 353 2.88 -19.57 15.66
C ILE A 353 3.42 -20.47 16.76
N SER A 354 4.75 -20.50 16.96
CA SER A 354 5.36 -21.28 18.03
C SER A 354 4.95 -20.77 19.40
N LEU A 355 4.94 -19.45 19.59
CA LEU A 355 4.47 -18.84 20.84
C LEU A 355 2.99 -19.13 21.09
N ILE A 356 2.14 -19.06 20.05
CA ILE A 356 0.72 -19.41 20.20
C ILE A 356 0.58 -20.88 20.63
N CYS A 357 1.26 -21.81 19.96
CA CYS A 357 1.16 -23.22 20.31
C CYS A 357 1.75 -23.58 21.68
N LEU A 358 2.78 -22.86 22.14
CA LEU A 358 3.41 -23.11 23.45
C LEU A 358 2.69 -22.44 24.62
N CYS A 359 2.10 -21.27 24.40
CA CYS A 359 1.51 -20.46 25.47
C CYS A 359 -0.01 -20.60 25.58
N VAL A 360 -0.70 -21.06 24.53
CA VAL A 360 -2.16 -21.12 24.50
C VAL A 360 -2.64 -22.57 24.57
N GLY A 361 -3.45 -22.87 25.59
CA GLY A 361 -4.35 -24.02 25.59
C GLY A 361 -3.84 -25.33 26.20
N GLY A 362 -2.71 -25.31 26.89
CA GLY A 362 -2.30 -26.42 27.75
C GLY A 362 -3.04 -26.44 29.09
N ASP A 363 -3.10 -27.60 29.73
CA ASP A 363 -3.71 -27.77 31.05
C ASP A 363 -3.00 -26.91 32.11
N PRO A 364 -3.75 -26.27 33.03
CA PRO A 364 -3.15 -25.51 34.11
C PRO A 364 -2.42 -26.47 35.07
N LYS A 365 -1.18 -26.14 35.42
CA LYS A 365 -0.32 -26.96 36.29
C LYS A 365 -0.01 -26.22 37.58
N GLY A 366 0.06 -26.97 38.68
CA GLY A 366 0.45 -26.43 39.98
C GLY A 366 -0.63 -25.55 40.63
N ILE A 367 -1.91 -25.80 40.36
CA ILE A 367 -3.01 -25.11 41.06
C ILE A 367 -2.99 -25.59 42.52
N GLN A 368 -2.70 -24.70 43.46
CA GLN A 368 -2.77 -25.02 44.88
C GLN A 368 -4.22 -25.00 45.36
N VAL A 369 -4.68 -26.15 45.87
CA VAL A 369 -6.02 -26.33 46.44
C VAL A 369 -5.87 -26.77 47.89
N ALA A 370 -6.46 -26.00 48.79
CA ALA A 370 -6.45 -26.32 50.20
C ALA A 370 -7.45 -27.44 50.51
N VAL A 371 -7.03 -28.44 51.26
CA VAL A 371 -7.83 -29.61 51.61
C VAL A 371 -8.09 -29.59 53.11
N VAL A 372 -9.36 -29.49 53.49
CA VAL A 372 -9.83 -29.54 54.88
C VAL A 372 -10.49 -30.88 55.11
N ASN A 373 -9.75 -31.84 55.69
CA ASN A 373 -10.29 -33.17 55.97
C ASN A 373 -10.60 -33.34 57.47
N ASN A 374 -11.87 -33.15 57.85
CA ASN A 374 -12.36 -33.34 59.23
C ASN A 374 -12.98 -34.73 59.47
N GLU A 375 -12.63 -35.73 58.64
CA GLU A 375 -13.15 -37.08 58.76
C GLU A 375 -12.66 -37.79 60.03
N THR A 376 -13.60 -38.44 60.74
CA THR A 376 -13.39 -39.12 62.01
C THR A 376 -13.58 -40.63 61.93
N SER A 377 -13.97 -41.17 60.77
CA SER A 377 -14.22 -42.59 60.56
C SER A 377 -12.92 -43.36 60.21
N PRO A 378 -12.79 -44.62 60.67
CA PRO A 378 -11.62 -45.45 60.38
C PRO A 378 -11.56 -45.93 58.92
N SER A 379 -12.67 -45.94 58.20
CA SER A 379 -12.74 -46.06 56.74
C SER A 379 -12.76 -44.66 56.12
N SER A 380 -11.75 -44.33 55.32
CA SER A 380 -11.54 -43.00 54.75
C SER A 380 -11.89 -42.94 53.26
N PHE A 381 -13.19 -42.95 52.92
CA PHE A 381 -13.58 -42.67 51.53
C PHE A 381 -13.11 -41.28 51.08
N SER A 382 -12.89 -40.33 52.01
CA SER A 382 -12.27 -39.03 51.71
C SER A 382 -10.88 -39.16 51.06
N GLN A 383 -10.00 -40.01 51.58
CA GLN A 383 -8.65 -40.22 51.04
C GLN A 383 -8.69 -40.89 49.66
N SER A 384 -9.62 -41.84 49.48
CA SER A 384 -9.85 -42.45 48.17
C SER A 384 -10.35 -41.42 47.16
N LEU A 385 -11.28 -40.53 47.53
CA LEU A 385 -11.74 -39.42 46.68
C LEU A 385 -10.63 -38.43 46.33
N LEU A 386 -9.78 -38.08 47.31
CA LEU A 386 -8.63 -37.20 47.08
C LEU A 386 -7.56 -37.84 46.18
N SER A 387 -7.44 -39.17 46.18
CA SER A 387 -6.51 -39.89 45.30
C SER A 387 -6.94 -39.90 43.83
N PHE A 388 -8.22 -39.61 43.53
CA PHE A 388 -8.69 -39.43 42.15
C PHE A 388 -8.33 -38.05 41.58
N LEU A 389 -7.91 -37.10 42.41
CA LEU A 389 -7.42 -35.81 41.94
C LEU A 389 -5.97 -35.95 41.44
N ASP A 390 -5.73 -35.50 40.22
CA ASP A 390 -4.39 -35.53 39.62
C ASP A 390 -3.43 -34.56 40.34
N ASN A 391 -2.39 -35.12 40.96
CA ASN A 391 -1.35 -34.37 41.67
C ASN A 391 -0.49 -33.49 40.74
N SER A 392 -0.53 -33.71 39.42
CA SER A 392 0.22 -32.90 38.46
C SER A 392 -0.46 -31.57 38.14
N SER A 393 -1.80 -31.57 38.09
CA SER A 393 -2.63 -30.39 37.83
C SER A 393 -2.98 -29.66 39.14
N VAL A 394 -3.34 -30.41 40.18
CA VAL A 394 -3.78 -29.90 41.48
C VAL A 394 -2.80 -30.28 42.58
N GLN A 395 -2.16 -29.27 43.20
CA GLN A 395 -1.33 -29.45 44.39
C GLN A 395 -2.21 -29.37 45.64
N GLN A 396 -2.38 -30.52 46.30
CA GLN A 396 -3.22 -30.64 47.49
C GLN A 396 -2.44 -30.19 48.73
N VAL A 397 -2.93 -29.18 49.45
CA VAL A 397 -2.33 -28.68 50.70
C VAL A 397 -3.28 -28.92 51.87
N ASN A 398 -2.95 -29.86 52.75
CA ASN A 398 -3.79 -30.18 53.90
C ASN A 398 -3.70 -29.08 54.96
N LEU A 399 -4.82 -28.45 55.30
CA LEU A 399 -4.88 -27.31 56.23
C LEU A 399 -6.08 -27.41 57.18
N SER A 400 -6.03 -26.65 58.28
CA SER A 400 -7.20 -26.49 59.14
C SER A 400 -8.27 -25.62 58.47
N HIS A 401 -9.54 -25.75 58.89
CA HIS A 401 -10.64 -24.97 58.32
C HIS A 401 -10.42 -23.44 58.42
N LYS A 402 -9.75 -22.94 59.46
CA LYS A 402 -9.50 -21.49 59.58
C LYS A 402 -8.42 -21.03 58.61
N GLU A 403 -7.29 -21.73 58.59
CA GLU A 403 -6.15 -21.42 57.71
C GLU A 403 -6.52 -21.56 56.22
N ALA A 404 -7.32 -22.57 55.87
CA ALA A 404 -7.74 -22.79 54.49
C ALA A 404 -8.61 -21.64 53.94
N PHE A 405 -9.55 -21.13 54.75
CA PHE A 405 -10.44 -20.03 54.33
C PHE A 405 -9.75 -18.67 54.40
N GLU A 406 -8.86 -18.46 55.38
CA GLU A 406 -8.00 -17.27 55.44
C GLU A 406 -7.02 -17.24 54.25
N GLY A 407 -6.44 -18.39 53.91
CA GLY A 407 -5.58 -18.57 52.74
C GLY A 407 -6.28 -18.33 51.41
N ILE A 408 -7.52 -18.80 51.22
CA ILE A 408 -8.32 -18.39 50.03
C ILE A 408 -8.51 -16.87 50.02
N TYR A 409 -8.91 -16.28 51.15
CA TYR A 409 -9.21 -14.85 51.21
C TYR A 409 -7.97 -13.99 50.89
N ASN A 410 -6.78 -14.48 51.28
CA ASN A 410 -5.49 -13.86 51.00
C ASN A 410 -4.94 -14.20 49.59
N GLY A 411 -5.60 -15.07 48.83
CA GLY A 411 -5.20 -15.47 47.48
C GLY A 411 -4.08 -16.52 47.42
N GLU A 412 -3.82 -17.22 48.52
CA GLU A 412 -2.80 -18.29 48.60
C GLU A 412 -3.25 -19.59 47.92
N TYR A 413 -4.57 -19.84 47.89
CA TYR A 413 -5.16 -21.05 47.30
C TYR A 413 -6.29 -20.70 46.33
N TRP A 414 -6.42 -21.46 45.24
CA TRP A 414 -7.45 -21.25 44.20
C TRP A 414 -8.83 -21.76 44.61
N GLY A 415 -8.88 -22.65 45.61
CA GLY A 415 -10.11 -23.20 46.15
C GLY A 415 -9.85 -24.09 47.35
N VAL A 416 -10.94 -24.47 48.03
CA VAL A 416 -10.94 -25.36 49.19
C VAL A 416 -11.86 -26.53 48.92
N ILE A 417 -11.34 -27.73 49.15
CA ILE A 417 -12.11 -28.97 49.21
C ILE A 417 -12.24 -29.36 50.67
N ALA A 418 -13.46 -29.37 51.19
CA ALA A 418 -13.75 -29.67 52.58
C ALA A 418 -14.62 -30.93 52.72
N PHE A 419 -14.22 -31.81 53.64
CA PHE A 419 -14.97 -32.99 54.06
C PHE A 419 -15.54 -32.76 55.46
N GLY A 420 -16.84 -33.01 55.62
CA GLY A 420 -17.54 -32.90 56.89
C GLY A 420 -17.14 -33.98 57.90
N LYS A 421 -17.51 -33.77 59.18
CA LYS A 421 -17.33 -34.79 60.23
C LYS A 421 -18.21 -36.00 59.90
N ASN A 422 -17.65 -37.21 60.01
CA ASN A 422 -18.32 -38.47 59.65
C ASN A 422 -18.78 -38.58 58.17
N PHE A 423 -18.10 -37.92 57.23
CA PHE A 423 -18.43 -37.93 55.79
C PHE A 423 -18.71 -39.34 55.22
N THR A 424 -17.85 -40.31 55.47
CA THR A 424 -17.95 -41.71 55.04
C THR A 424 -19.22 -42.37 55.59
N SER A 425 -19.58 -42.11 56.84
CA SER A 425 -20.79 -42.66 57.46
C SER A 425 -22.05 -42.11 56.78
N TYR A 426 -22.09 -40.80 56.52
CA TYR A 426 -23.22 -40.15 55.85
C TYR A 426 -23.32 -40.56 54.37
N LEU A 427 -22.19 -40.66 53.67
CA LEU A 427 -22.14 -41.14 52.28
C LEU A 427 -22.63 -42.60 52.17
N THR A 428 -22.22 -43.47 53.10
CA THR A 428 -22.67 -44.87 53.13
C THR A 428 -24.17 -44.96 53.40
N LYS A 429 -24.71 -44.17 54.36
CA LYS A 429 -26.16 -44.10 54.62
C LYS A 429 -26.93 -43.62 53.38
N ARG A 430 -26.38 -42.66 52.63
CA ARG A 430 -26.94 -42.17 51.37
C ARG A 430 -26.99 -43.25 50.27
N MET A 431 -26.03 -44.16 50.24
CA MET A 431 -26.00 -45.27 49.26
C MET A 431 -26.95 -46.41 49.61
N VAL A 432 -27.21 -46.65 50.91
CA VAL A 432 -28.00 -47.80 51.38
C VAL A 432 -29.49 -47.47 51.53
N GLN A 433 -29.84 -46.22 51.88
CA GLN A 433 -31.21 -45.82 52.17
C GLN A 433 -31.91 -45.16 50.97
N ARG A 434 -33.18 -45.54 50.74
CA ARG A 434 -33.98 -45.05 49.60
C ARG A 434 -34.57 -43.64 49.81
N GLN A 435 -34.73 -43.22 51.07
CA GLN A 435 -35.13 -41.88 51.49
C GLN A 435 -34.17 -41.41 52.57
N VAL A 436 -33.64 -40.20 52.41
CA VAL A 436 -32.50 -39.69 53.19
C VAL A 436 -32.81 -38.25 53.58
N SER A 437 -32.55 -37.88 54.85
CA SER A 437 -32.74 -36.50 55.31
C SER A 437 -31.71 -35.56 54.70
N GLN A 438 -32.05 -34.27 54.60
CA GLN A 438 -31.17 -33.26 54.00
C GLN A 438 -29.83 -33.13 54.74
N GLU A 439 -29.81 -33.35 56.06
CA GLU A 439 -28.58 -33.38 56.87
C GLU A 439 -27.62 -34.51 56.48
N ILE A 440 -28.14 -35.69 56.15
CA ILE A 440 -27.32 -36.82 55.69
C ILE A 440 -26.80 -36.56 54.27
N ILE A 441 -27.59 -35.88 53.44
CA ILE A 441 -27.17 -35.47 52.09
C ILE A 441 -26.03 -34.46 52.19
N ASP A 442 -26.16 -33.45 53.06
CA ASP A 442 -25.17 -32.39 53.24
C ASP A 442 -23.87 -32.90 53.91
N GLY A 443 -24.00 -33.71 54.96
CA GLY A 443 -22.87 -34.32 55.67
C GLY A 443 -22.10 -35.35 54.84
N GLY A 444 -22.75 -35.98 53.86
CA GLY A 444 -22.15 -36.92 52.91
C GLY A 444 -21.76 -36.28 51.57
N SER A 445 -21.80 -34.95 51.44
CA SER A 445 -21.39 -34.22 50.23
C SER A 445 -19.97 -33.67 50.38
N VAL A 446 -19.26 -33.57 49.25
CA VAL A 446 -17.96 -32.91 49.18
C VAL A 446 -18.21 -31.41 48.96
N HIS A 447 -17.68 -30.58 49.85
CA HIS A 447 -17.87 -29.14 49.79
C HIS A 447 -16.69 -28.51 49.05
N ALA A 448 -16.93 -27.98 47.86
CA ALA A 448 -15.92 -27.26 47.09
C ALA A 448 -16.22 -25.75 47.11
N PHE A 449 -15.32 -24.97 47.71
CA PHE A 449 -15.37 -23.51 47.74
C PHE A 449 -14.35 -22.98 46.74
N VAL A 450 -14.79 -22.18 45.78
CA VAL A 450 -13.92 -21.61 44.74
C VAL A 450 -13.99 -20.09 44.87
N ASP A 451 -12.85 -19.41 44.66
CA ASP A 451 -12.88 -17.96 44.55
C ASP A 451 -13.49 -17.52 43.21
N ASN A 452 -14.78 -17.20 43.24
CA ASN A 452 -15.52 -16.71 42.08
C ASN A 452 -15.09 -15.32 41.59
N LYS A 453 -14.25 -14.58 42.34
CA LYS A 453 -13.71 -13.29 41.88
C LYS A 453 -12.59 -13.46 40.85
N LEU A 454 -11.93 -14.62 40.80
CA LEU A 454 -10.82 -14.91 39.88
C LEU A 454 -11.24 -15.57 38.55
N GLY A 455 -12.50 -15.95 38.37
CA GLY A 455 -12.99 -16.46 37.09
C GLY A 455 -14.18 -17.39 37.23
N GLY A 456 -15.28 -17.07 36.54
CA GLY A 456 -16.56 -17.79 36.63
C GLY A 456 -16.57 -19.16 35.96
N MET A 457 -15.88 -20.14 36.53
CA MET A 457 -16.00 -21.57 36.16
C MET A 457 -16.76 -22.41 37.20
N ALA A 458 -17.39 -21.78 38.20
CA ALA A 458 -18.16 -22.48 39.23
C ALA A 458 -19.48 -23.14 38.74
N TYR A 459 -19.87 -22.96 37.48
CA TYR A 459 -21.16 -23.45 36.96
C TYR A 459 -21.16 -24.91 36.47
N LEU A 460 -20.02 -25.61 36.46
CA LEU A 460 -19.97 -26.99 35.93
C LEU A 460 -20.23 -28.09 36.97
N VAL A 461 -20.35 -27.76 38.26
CA VAL A 461 -20.49 -28.76 39.33
C VAL A 461 -21.95 -29.22 39.55
N ALA A 462 -22.95 -28.61 38.90
CA ALA A 462 -24.36 -28.79 39.25
C ALA A 462 -25.30 -29.31 38.13
N LEU A 463 -24.80 -29.99 37.08
CA LEU A 463 -25.67 -30.52 36.02
C LEU A 463 -25.65 -32.06 35.95
N PRO A 464 -26.81 -32.74 35.97
CA PRO A 464 -26.90 -34.18 35.70
C PRO A 464 -26.81 -34.43 34.19
N ILE A 465 -25.73 -33.96 33.55
CA ILE A 465 -25.45 -34.18 32.13
C ILE A 465 -24.27 -35.14 32.06
N LYS A 466 -24.53 -36.38 31.65
CA LYS A 466 -23.49 -37.35 31.35
C LYS A 466 -22.96 -37.08 29.95
N PHE A 467 -21.71 -36.64 29.85
CA PHE A 467 -21.00 -36.52 28.58
C PHE A 467 -20.57 -37.93 28.16
N GLU A 468 -21.12 -38.42 27.05
CA GLU A 468 -20.69 -39.66 26.40
C GLU A 468 -19.51 -39.40 25.45
N GLU A 469 -18.95 -40.44 24.85
CA GLU A 469 -17.83 -40.31 23.91
C GLU A 469 -18.15 -39.33 22.75
N PRO A 470 -17.19 -38.45 22.38
CA PRO A 470 -17.42 -37.45 21.36
C PRO A 470 -17.60 -38.09 19.98
N ILE A 471 -18.60 -37.62 19.22
CA ILE A 471 -18.87 -38.06 17.84
C ILE A 471 -17.70 -37.68 16.90
N TYR A 472 -16.99 -36.60 17.21
CA TYR A 472 -15.81 -36.12 16.48
C TYR A 472 -14.73 -35.64 17.46
N GLY A 473 -13.47 -36.01 17.21
CA GLY A 473 -12.32 -35.60 18.02
C GLY A 473 -11.99 -36.56 19.16
N SER A 474 -10.95 -36.23 19.94
CA SER A 474 -10.55 -36.95 21.15
C SER A 474 -11.25 -36.39 22.39
N GLN A 475 -11.30 -37.16 23.49
CA GLN A 475 -11.81 -36.66 24.78
C GLN A 475 -10.94 -35.53 25.37
N ASN A 476 -9.64 -35.54 25.06
CA ASN A 476 -8.70 -34.49 25.45
C ASN A 476 -8.35 -33.69 24.19
N THR A 477 -9.05 -32.57 23.97
CA THR A 477 -8.69 -31.61 22.92
C THR A 477 -8.18 -30.33 23.57
N ASP A 478 -6.90 -30.06 23.39
CA ASP A 478 -6.27 -28.82 23.84
C ASP A 478 -6.90 -27.62 23.13
N PHE A 479 -7.11 -26.53 23.86
CA PHE A 479 -7.64 -25.30 23.28
C PHE A 479 -6.74 -24.74 22.16
N THR A 480 -5.47 -25.13 22.14
CA THR A 480 -4.53 -24.88 21.03
C THR A 480 -5.10 -25.33 19.69
N THR A 481 -5.75 -26.49 19.65
CA THR A 481 -6.34 -27.04 18.42
C THR A 481 -7.46 -26.14 17.86
N PHE A 482 -8.22 -25.48 18.73
CA PHE A 482 -9.26 -24.55 18.28
C PHE A 482 -8.69 -23.26 17.67
N VAL A 483 -7.62 -22.72 18.27
CA VAL A 483 -7.03 -21.41 17.93
C VAL A 483 -6.11 -21.50 16.71
N THR A 484 -5.33 -22.57 16.58
CA THR A 484 -4.24 -22.67 15.60
C THR A 484 -4.65 -22.40 14.14
N PRO A 485 -5.74 -22.98 13.57
CA PRO A 485 -6.13 -22.69 12.19
C PRO A 485 -6.44 -21.20 11.97
N GLY A 486 -7.18 -20.59 12.90
CA GLY A 486 -7.49 -19.16 12.83
C GLY A 486 -6.24 -18.30 12.97
N ALA A 487 -5.31 -18.68 13.85
CA ALA A 487 -4.04 -18.00 14.05
C ALA A 487 -3.17 -18.00 12.78
N VAL A 488 -3.10 -19.12 12.04
CA VAL A 488 -2.38 -19.18 10.75
C VAL A 488 -2.91 -18.19 9.74
N LEU A 489 -4.25 -18.14 9.60
CA LEU A 489 -4.90 -17.20 8.70
C LEU A 489 -4.66 -15.76 9.13
N SER A 490 -4.67 -15.51 10.44
CA SER A 490 -4.39 -14.18 11.00
C SER A 490 -2.96 -13.74 10.71
N ILE A 491 -1.98 -14.55 11.09
CA ILE A 491 -0.55 -14.29 10.86
C ILE A 491 -0.30 -14.03 9.37
N THR A 492 -0.79 -14.92 8.50
CA THR A 492 -0.63 -14.80 7.04
C THR A 492 -1.25 -13.51 6.51
N PHE A 493 -2.48 -13.19 6.92
CA PHE A 493 -3.19 -11.99 6.48
C PHE A 493 -2.45 -10.71 6.90
N TYR A 494 -2.05 -10.58 8.17
CA TYR A 494 -1.48 -9.34 8.68
C TYR A 494 -0.05 -9.09 8.27
N LEU A 495 0.77 -10.14 8.14
CA LEU A 495 2.09 -10.00 7.53
C LEU A 495 1.95 -9.51 6.09
N ALA A 496 0.99 -10.04 5.33
CA ALA A 496 0.72 -9.58 3.97
C ALA A 496 0.26 -8.11 3.91
N VAL A 497 -0.62 -7.68 4.83
CA VAL A 497 -1.08 -6.29 4.95
C VAL A 497 0.10 -5.35 5.23
N GLY A 498 0.88 -5.63 6.28
CA GLY A 498 1.96 -4.76 6.73
C GLY A 498 3.06 -4.61 5.67
N LEU A 499 3.50 -5.72 5.05
CA LEU A 499 4.53 -5.69 4.01
C LEU A 499 4.08 -4.93 2.77
N THR A 500 2.83 -5.12 2.35
CA THR A 500 2.30 -4.47 1.15
C THR A 500 2.05 -2.99 1.37
N ALA A 501 1.41 -2.62 2.49
CA ALA A 501 1.09 -1.24 2.81
C ALA A 501 2.37 -0.39 2.90
N LEU A 502 3.38 -0.89 3.63
CA LEU A 502 4.64 -0.18 3.83
C LEU A 502 5.43 -0.02 2.53
N SER A 503 5.61 -1.11 1.78
CA SER A 503 6.41 -1.10 0.55
C SER A 503 5.83 -0.14 -0.49
N PHE A 504 4.50 -0.12 -0.64
CA PHE A 504 3.84 0.71 -1.65
C PHE A 504 3.86 2.20 -1.28
N VAL A 505 3.65 2.54 0.00
CA VAL A 505 3.73 3.92 0.50
C VAL A 505 5.14 4.49 0.33
N LEU A 506 6.18 3.70 0.65
CA LEU A 506 7.57 4.09 0.45
C LEU A 506 7.90 4.36 -1.02
N GLU A 507 7.51 3.48 -1.94
CA GLU A 507 7.75 3.69 -3.38
C GLU A 507 7.05 4.94 -3.92
N ARG A 508 5.88 5.30 -3.37
CA ARG A 508 5.21 6.54 -3.72
C ARG A 508 5.94 7.76 -3.16
N LYS A 509 6.33 7.73 -1.89
CA LYS A 509 6.99 8.85 -1.19
C LYS A 509 8.34 9.22 -1.82
N GLU A 510 9.06 8.26 -2.37
CA GLU A 510 10.35 8.49 -3.05
C GLU A 510 10.21 8.88 -4.54
N GLY A 511 8.98 9.05 -5.06
CA GLY A 511 8.72 9.39 -6.46
C GLY A 511 9.01 8.26 -7.46
N LEU A 512 9.25 7.03 -6.99
CA LEU A 512 9.58 5.88 -7.83
C LEU A 512 8.39 5.44 -8.69
N LEU A 513 7.18 5.49 -8.14
CA LEU A 513 5.96 5.17 -8.89
C LEU A 513 5.71 6.17 -10.03
N ASP A 514 5.84 7.47 -9.74
CA ASP A 514 5.70 8.53 -10.75
C ASP A 514 6.66 8.28 -11.91
N ARG A 515 7.93 7.99 -11.62
CA ARG A 515 8.93 7.71 -12.65
C ARG A 515 8.60 6.48 -13.49
N CYS A 516 8.06 5.42 -12.88
CA CYS A 516 7.62 4.23 -13.62
C CYS A 516 6.40 4.54 -14.51
N TRP A 517 5.45 5.34 -14.03
CA TRP A 517 4.29 5.75 -14.83
C TRP A 517 4.70 6.61 -16.02
N VAL A 518 5.67 7.53 -15.85
CA VAL A 518 6.24 8.30 -16.98
C VAL A 518 6.89 7.40 -18.03
N ALA A 519 7.53 6.32 -17.60
CA ALA A 519 8.12 5.34 -18.51
C ALA A 519 7.08 4.49 -19.28
N GLY A 520 5.79 4.71 -19.03
CA GLY A 520 4.68 4.05 -19.71
C GLY A 520 4.20 2.76 -19.03
N VAL A 521 4.52 2.59 -17.74
CA VAL A 521 3.98 1.50 -16.92
C VAL A 521 2.59 1.89 -16.43
N SER A 522 1.60 1.01 -16.59
CA SER A 522 0.24 1.27 -16.10
C SER A 522 0.12 1.06 -14.59
N SER A 523 -0.79 1.78 -13.94
CA SER A 523 -1.10 1.58 -12.52
C SER A 523 -1.51 0.12 -12.22
N LEU A 524 -2.23 -0.52 -13.14
CA LEU A 524 -2.61 -1.93 -13.01
C LEU A 524 -1.39 -2.87 -13.08
N GLU A 525 -0.43 -2.58 -13.96
CA GLU A 525 0.83 -3.34 -14.05
C GLU A 525 1.63 -3.23 -12.76
N THR A 526 1.70 -2.03 -12.16
CA THR A 526 2.36 -1.84 -10.86
C THR A 526 1.68 -2.61 -9.73
N MET A 527 0.34 -2.64 -9.68
CA MET A 527 -0.41 -3.38 -8.67
C MET A 527 -0.25 -4.89 -8.84
N LEU A 528 -0.36 -5.40 -10.08
CA LEU A 528 -0.16 -6.82 -10.37
C LEU A 528 1.26 -7.28 -10.07
N ALA A 529 2.26 -6.48 -10.43
CA ALA A 529 3.65 -6.81 -10.10
C ALA A 529 3.89 -6.89 -8.59
N HIS A 530 3.29 -5.99 -7.80
CA HIS A 530 3.32 -6.06 -6.34
C HIS A 530 2.62 -7.32 -5.84
N LEU A 531 1.41 -7.61 -6.33
CA LEU A 531 0.65 -8.81 -5.96
C LEU A 531 1.47 -10.10 -6.19
N PHE A 532 2.05 -10.27 -7.38
CA PHE A 532 2.84 -11.46 -7.69
C PHE A 532 4.15 -11.54 -6.89
N SER A 533 4.83 -10.41 -6.69
CA SER A 533 6.08 -10.39 -5.91
C SER A 533 5.82 -10.73 -4.44
N GLN A 534 4.75 -10.21 -3.86
CA GLN A 534 4.38 -10.49 -2.46
C GLN A 534 3.82 -11.89 -2.29
N LEU A 535 3.09 -12.42 -3.28
CA LEU A 535 2.61 -13.80 -3.27
C LEU A 535 3.77 -14.81 -3.18
N PHE A 536 4.91 -14.52 -3.83
CA PHE A 536 6.12 -15.35 -3.69
C PHE A 536 6.64 -15.38 -2.24
N VAL A 537 6.73 -14.23 -1.58
CA VAL A 537 7.14 -14.13 -0.16
C VAL A 537 6.19 -14.90 0.75
N ILE A 538 4.89 -14.66 0.58
CA ILE A 538 3.84 -15.30 1.38
C ILE A 538 3.83 -16.81 1.16
N SER A 539 4.07 -17.30 -0.06
CA SER A 539 4.11 -18.75 -0.32
C SER A 539 5.19 -19.44 0.51
N VAL A 540 6.38 -18.83 0.64
CA VAL A 540 7.45 -19.33 1.51
C VAL A 540 7.02 -19.31 2.98
N GLN A 541 6.39 -18.22 3.45
CA GLN A 541 5.87 -18.12 4.82
C GLN A 541 4.81 -19.18 5.13
N ILE A 542 3.89 -19.45 4.20
CA ILE A 542 2.85 -20.47 4.34
C ILE A 542 3.46 -21.86 4.49
N ILE A 543 4.47 -22.19 3.66
CA ILE A 543 5.18 -23.46 3.76
C ILE A 543 5.82 -23.62 5.14
N LEU A 544 6.48 -22.57 5.64
CA LEU A 544 7.09 -22.57 6.98
C LEU A 544 6.04 -22.74 8.09
N LEU A 545 4.92 -22.03 8.01
CA LEU A 545 3.82 -22.13 8.98
C LEU A 545 3.20 -23.55 9.00
N LEU A 546 2.95 -24.14 7.83
CA LEU A 546 2.41 -25.49 7.72
C LEU A 546 3.40 -26.54 8.23
N LEU A 547 4.69 -26.37 7.95
CA LEU A 547 5.75 -27.24 8.47
C LEU A 547 5.78 -27.20 10.01
N MET A 548 5.70 -26.02 10.61
CA MET A 548 5.66 -25.87 12.06
C MET A 548 4.45 -26.55 12.69
N ILE A 549 3.26 -26.36 12.11
CA ILE A 549 2.01 -26.88 12.68
C ILE A 549 1.90 -28.39 12.53
N LEU A 550 2.23 -28.92 11.35
CA LEU A 550 2.03 -30.34 11.03
C LEU A 550 3.18 -31.21 11.53
N LEU A 551 4.45 -30.77 11.40
CA LEU A 551 5.61 -31.58 11.79
C LEU A 551 6.08 -31.34 13.22
N VAL A 552 6.12 -30.09 13.68
CA VAL A 552 6.67 -29.75 15.00
C VAL A 552 5.61 -29.90 16.08
N PHE A 553 4.46 -29.24 15.93
CA PHE A 553 3.37 -29.26 16.90
C PHE A 553 2.38 -30.42 16.70
N LYS A 554 2.49 -31.17 15.60
CA LYS A 554 1.67 -32.35 15.29
C LYS A 554 0.16 -32.10 15.42
N ILE A 555 -0.28 -30.91 15.00
CA ILE A 555 -1.71 -30.55 15.02
C ILE A 555 -2.45 -31.45 14.03
N PRO A 556 -3.57 -32.08 14.42
CA PRO A 556 -4.25 -33.05 13.57
C PRO A 556 -4.86 -32.36 12.35
N ASN A 557 -4.74 -33.03 11.20
CA ASN A 557 -5.34 -32.61 9.95
C ASN A 557 -5.95 -33.83 9.24
N GLU A 558 -7.26 -34.00 9.44
CA GLU A 558 -8.08 -35.06 8.84
C GLU A 558 -8.52 -34.74 7.40
N GLY A 559 -8.42 -33.46 7.00
CA GLY A 559 -8.86 -32.97 5.70
C GLY A 559 -7.79 -32.92 4.63
N SER A 560 -8.22 -32.50 3.43
CA SER A 560 -7.31 -32.29 2.30
C SER A 560 -6.36 -31.12 2.55
N LEU A 561 -5.05 -31.40 2.56
CA LEU A 561 -3.99 -30.38 2.63
C LEU A 561 -4.07 -29.38 1.47
N VAL A 562 -4.59 -29.78 0.32
CA VAL A 562 -4.75 -28.88 -0.84
C VAL A 562 -5.76 -27.78 -0.53
N LEU A 563 -6.90 -28.11 0.09
CA LEU A 563 -7.90 -27.12 0.47
C LEU A 563 -7.38 -26.17 1.55
N VAL A 564 -6.61 -26.69 2.51
CA VAL A 564 -5.91 -25.89 3.53
C VAL A 564 -4.97 -24.88 2.87
N ILE A 565 -4.08 -25.31 1.98
CA ILE A 565 -3.13 -24.44 1.28
C ILE A 565 -3.85 -23.37 0.46
N ILE A 566 -4.86 -23.76 -0.33
CA ILE A 566 -5.61 -22.82 -1.18
C ILE A 566 -6.28 -21.74 -0.31
N LEU A 567 -6.91 -22.11 0.79
CA LEU A 567 -7.59 -21.13 1.65
C LEU A 567 -6.60 -20.16 2.32
N ILE A 568 -5.44 -20.65 2.79
CA ILE A 568 -4.40 -19.80 3.37
C ILE A 568 -3.80 -18.86 2.32
N VAL A 569 -3.53 -19.35 1.11
CA VAL A 569 -3.06 -18.51 -0.01
C VAL A 569 -4.09 -17.44 -0.37
N LEU A 570 -5.37 -17.81 -0.48
CA LEU A 570 -6.44 -16.85 -0.74
C LEU A 570 -6.51 -15.77 0.35
N GLN A 571 -6.32 -16.15 1.61
CA GLN A 571 -6.29 -15.20 2.71
C GLN A 571 -5.06 -14.29 2.69
N GLY A 572 -3.90 -14.81 2.27
CA GLY A 572 -2.71 -13.99 2.01
C GLY A 572 -2.96 -12.95 0.91
N ILE A 573 -3.64 -13.34 -0.18
CA ILE A 573 -4.07 -12.42 -1.24
C ILE A 573 -5.04 -11.36 -0.71
N THR A 574 -5.94 -11.72 0.21
CA THR A 574 -6.83 -10.75 0.90
C THR A 574 -6.02 -9.74 1.68
N GLY A 575 -4.98 -10.18 2.38
CA GLY A 575 -4.08 -9.30 3.12
C GLY A 575 -3.31 -8.35 2.22
N ILE A 576 -2.75 -8.83 1.09
CA ILE A 576 -2.10 -7.98 0.09
C ILE A 576 -3.09 -6.92 -0.43
N SER A 577 -4.29 -7.36 -0.83
CA SER A 577 -5.31 -6.49 -1.41
C SER A 577 -5.76 -5.40 -0.43
N PHE A 578 -5.93 -5.77 0.85
CA PHE A 578 -6.23 -4.83 1.91
C PHE A 578 -5.08 -3.86 2.21
N GLY A 579 -3.83 -4.35 2.19
CA GLY A 579 -2.64 -3.50 2.30
C GLY A 579 -2.54 -2.46 1.17
N LEU A 580 -2.95 -2.83 -0.06
CA LEU A 580 -3.06 -1.89 -1.17
C LEU A 580 -4.12 -0.80 -0.91
N VAL A 581 -5.28 -1.15 -0.33
CA VAL A 581 -6.29 -0.17 0.08
C VAL A 581 -5.71 0.83 1.09
N ILE A 582 -5.04 0.35 2.14
CA ILE A 582 -4.40 1.22 3.15
C ILE A 582 -3.39 2.16 2.48
N SER A 583 -2.51 1.62 1.63
CA SER A 583 -1.49 2.42 0.94
C SER A 583 -2.06 3.45 -0.04
N SER A 584 -3.22 3.16 -0.63
CA SER A 584 -3.89 4.08 -1.55
C SER A 584 -4.50 5.27 -0.83
N ALA A 585 -5.01 5.06 0.39
CA ALA A 585 -5.65 6.09 1.21
C ALA A 585 -4.65 6.95 1.98
N ILE A 586 -3.62 6.34 2.58
CA ILE A 586 -2.72 7.01 3.51
C ILE A 586 -1.39 7.37 2.82
N ASP A 587 -0.93 8.62 2.98
CA ASP A 587 0.32 9.12 2.41
C ASP A 587 1.57 8.80 3.23
N ASP A 588 1.41 8.86 4.54
CA ASP A 588 2.50 8.77 5.48
C ASP A 588 2.75 7.34 5.95
N GLU A 589 4.03 7.02 6.10
CA GLU A 589 4.52 5.70 6.49
C GLU A 589 4.07 5.33 7.91
N GLN A 590 4.19 6.26 8.86
CA GLN A 590 3.85 6.01 10.26
C GLN A 590 2.35 5.82 10.41
N SER A 591 1.58 6.67 9.72
CA SER A 591 0.12 6.59 9.69
C SER A 591 -0.37 5.27 9.08
N ALA A 592 0.28 4.79 8.01
CA ALA A 592 -0.06 3.51 7.37
C ALA A 592 0.21 2.32 8.31
N ASN A 593 1.33 2.35 9.03
CA ASN A 593 1.66 1.31 10.01
C ASN A 593 0.67 1.31 11.19
N GLN A 594 0.32 2.49 11.71
CA GLN A 594 -0.69 2.63 12.76
C GLN A 594 -2.06 2.11 12.31
N ALA A 595 -2.47 2.39 11.07
CA ALA A 595 -3.73 1.86 10.53
C ALA A 595 -3.69 0.32 10.42
N ALA A 596 -2.60 -0.25 9.93
CA ALA A 596 -2.43 -1.70 9.84
C ALA A 596 -2.48 -2.38 11.23
N LEU A 597 -1.79 -1.81 12.23
CA LEU A 597 -1.79 -2.31 13.61
C LEU A 597 -3.12 -2.08 14.34
N GLY A 598 -3.77 -0.94 14.11
CA GLY A 598 -5.05 -0.60 14.74
C GLY A 598 -6.19 -1.54 14.33
N ILE A 599 -6.12 -2.09 13.12
CA ILE A 599 -7.10 -3.04 12.59
C ILE A 599 -6.82 -4.48 13.06
N PHE A 600 -5.57 -4.79 13.45
CA PHE A 600 -5.13 -6.12 13.87
C PHE A 600 -5.94 -6.68 15.04
N TYR A 601 -5.92 -6.00 16.19
CA TYR A 601 -6.50 -6.53 17.43
C TYR A 601 -8.03 -6.68 17.38
N PRO A 602 -8.80 -5.67 16.91
CA PRO A 602 -10.25 -5.80 16.80
C PRO A 602 -10.65 -6.99 15.94
N ASN A 603 -10.00 -7.19 14.80
CA ASN A 603 -10.27 -8.33 13.93
C ASN A 603 -9.85 -9.65 14.57
N LEU A 604 -8.69 -9.72 15.23
CA LEU A 604 -8.24 -10.94 15.90
C LEU A 604 -9.25 -11.42 16.96
N ILE A 605 -9.81 -10.48 17.74
CA ILE A 605 -10.77 -10.76 18.81
C ILE A 605 -12.15 -11.09 18.23
N LEU A 606 -12.64 -10.32 17.24
CA LEU A 606 -13.99 -10.47 16.72
C LEU A 606 -14.15 -11.61 15.71
N SER A 607 -13.08 -12.06 15.04
CA SER A 607 -13.17 -13.02 13.91
C SER A 607 -13.30 -14.50 14.30
N GLY A 608 -13.60 -14.81 15.56
CA GLY A 608 -13.82 -16.19 15.97
C GLY A 608 -12.56 -17.04 16.12
N ILE A 609 -11.37 -16.40 16.13
CA ILE A 609 -10.06 -17.06 16.18
C ILE A 609 -9.72 -17.48 17.61
N ILE A 610 -9.75 -16.52 18.53
CA ILE A 610 -9.45 -16.74 19.95
C ILE A 610 -10.66 -17.38 20.62
N TRP A 611 -11.84 -16.79 20.45
CA TRP A 611 -13.06 -17.25 21.10
C TRP A 611 -14.15 -17.55 20.05
N PRO A 612 -15.01 -18.55 20.26
CA PRO A 612 -16.12 -18.82 19.34
C PRO A 612 -17.02 -17.60 19.11
N VAL A 613 -17.51 -17.42 17.88
CA VAL A 613 -18.35 -16.27 17.50
C VAL A 613 -19.68 -16.28 18.26
N GLU A 614 -20.13 -17.45 18.71
CA GLU A 614 -21.32 -17.68 19.51
C GLU A 614 -21.24 -17.02 20.90
N CYS A 615 -20.03 -16.84 21.42
CA CYS A 615 -19.79 -16.24 22.73
C CYS A 615 -19.67 -14.70 22.67
N ILE A 616 -19.69 -14.10 21.49
CA ILE A 616 -19.61 -12.65 21.29
C ILE A 616 -20.98 -12.02 21.57
N PRO A 617 -21.06 -10.88 22.29
CA PRO A 617 -22.33 -10.18 22.52
C PRO A 617 -23.10 -9.90 21.23
N TYR A 618 -24.43 -10.01 21.27
CA TYR A 618 -25.32 -9.96 20.10
C TYR A 618 -25.02 -8.83 19.09
N PRO A 619 -24.79 -7.56 19.49
CA PRO A 619 -24.51 -6.49 18.53
C PRO A 619 -23.18 -6.69 17.79
N LEU A 620 -22.14 -7.13 18.50
CA LEU A 620 -20.80 -7.35 17.95
C LEU A 620 -20.72 -8.62 17.09
N ARG A 621 -21.64 -9.57 17.30
CA ARG A 621 -21.73 -10.78 16.48
C ARG A 621 -22.03 -10.46 15.02
N TYR A 622 -22.88 -9.48 14.72
CA TYR A 622 -23.13 -9.06 13.34
C TYR A 622 -21.90 -8.44 12.67
N LEU A 623 -21.13 -7.65 13.43
CA LEU A 623 -19.87 -7.07 12.94
C LEU A 623 -18.85 -8.15 12.62
N SER A 624 -18.73 -9.18 13.47
CA SER A 624 -17.88 -10.34 13.26
C SER A 624 -18.14 -11.02 11.91
N LEU A 625 -19.41 -11.20 11.52
CA LEU A 625 -19.77 -11.87 10.26
C LEU A 625 -19.37 -11.09 9.00
N VAL A 626 -19.15 -9.79 9.10
CA VAL A 626 -18.70 -8.96 7.98
C VAL A 626 -17.20 -9.09 7.78
N LEU A 627 -16.43 -9.42 8.82
CA LEU A 627 -14.97 -9.42 8.75
C LEU A 627 -14.43 -10.47 7.76
N PRO A 628 -13.37 -10.15 7.01
CA PRO A 628 -12.84 -11.04 5.96
C PRO A 628 -12.23 -12.35 6.50
N GLN A 629 -11.94 -12.42 7.80
CA GLN A 629 -11.29 -13.58 8.44
C GLN A 629 -12.27 -14.59 9.04
N THR A 630 -13.49 -14.17 9.39
CA THR A 630 -14.41 -14.97 10.24
C THR A 630 -14.85 -16.27 9.57
N TYR A 631 -15.37 -16.20 8.35
CA TYR A 631 -15.79 -17.42 7.64
C TYR A 631 -14.60 -18.25 7.15
N ALA A 632 -13.44 -17.62 6.90
CA ALA A 632 -12.23 -18.34 6.52
C ALA A 632 -11.67 -19.16 7.70
N SER A 633 -11.68 -18.60 8.91
CA SER A 633 -11.23 -19.30 10.13
C SER A 633 -12.14 -20.47 10.47
N GLU A 634 -13.46 -20.29 10.39
CA GLU A 634 -14.45 -21.36 10.56
C GLU A 634 -14.28 -22.49 9.52
N ALA A 635 -14.13 -22.13 8.25
CA ALA A 635 -13.93 -23.10 7.16
C ALA A 635 -12.63 -23.88 7.34
N LEU A 636 -11.52 -23.22 7.67
CA LEU A 636 -10.24 -23.87 7.86
C LEU A 636 -10.27 -24.85 9.03
N ARG A 637 -10.91 -24.48 10.15
CA ARG A 637 -11.13 -25.38 11.30
C ARG A 637 -11.94 -26.61 10.90
N CYS A 638 -13.01 -26.43 10.11
CA CYS A 638 -13.83 -27.55 9.63
C CYS A 638 -13.06 -28.48 8.68
N ILE A 639 -12.19 -27.94 7.82
CA ILE A 639 -11.36 -28.75 6.94
C ILE A 639 -10.35 -29.55 7.75
N MET A 640 -9.58 -28.90 8.64
CA MET A 640 -8.50 -29.55 9.38
C MET A 640 -9.03 -30.59 10.38
N TYR A 641 -10.05 -30.27 11.18
CA TYR A 641 -10.50 -31.16 12.25
C TYR A 641 -11.59 -32.14 11.86
N ARG A 642 -12.54 -31.71 11.01
CA ARG A 642 -13.68 -32.55 10.64
C ARG A 642 -13.49 -33.28 9.32
N GLY A 643 -12.41 -32.98 8.58
CA GLY A 643 -12.15 -33.55 7.27
C GLY A 643 -13.16 -33.12 6.20
N TRP A 644 -13.88 -32.00 6.41
CA TRP A 644 -14.95 -31.60 5.50
C TRP A 644 -14.42 -31.02 4.20
N GLY A 645 -14.99 -31.48 3.08
CA GLY A 645 -14.73 -30.92 1.75
C GLY A 645 -15.66 -29.78 1.36
N LEU A 646 -15.52 -29.31 0.12
CA LEU A 646 -16.30 -28.19 -0.45
C LEU A 646 -17.81 -28.46 -0.59
N SER A 647 -18.27 -29.70 -0.40
CA SER A 647 -19.71 -30.03 -0.44
C SER A 647 -20.50 -29.44 0.74
N ARG A 648 -19.83 -29.12 1.85
CA ARG A 648 -20.47 -28.60 3.06
C ARG A 648 -20.53 -27.07 3.03
N MET A 649 -21.67 -26.52 3.46
CA MET A 649 -21.93 -25.08 3.46
C MET A 649 -20.89 -24.27 4.23
N MET A 650 -20.48 -24.75 5.41
CA MET A 650 -19.49 -24.06 6.24
C MET A 650 -18.13 -23.91 5.51
N VAL A 651 -17.77 -24.87 4.66
CA VAL A 651 -16.50 -24.86 3.94
C VAL A 651 -16.58 -23.94 2.71
N TRP A 652 -17.50 -24.17 1.78
CA TRP A 652 -17.53 -23.37 0.53
C TRP A 652 -17.87 -21.90 0.78
N ARG A 653 -18.67 -21.59 1.82
CA ARG A 653 -18.95 -20.20 2.24
C ARG A 653 -17.67 -19.45 2.58
N GLY A 654 -16.71 -20.08 3.26
CA GLY A 654 -15.41 -19.49 3.57
C GLY A 654 -14.67 -19.05 2.30
N PHE A 655 -14.53 -19.94 1.31
CA PHE A 655 -13.88 -19.62 0.03
C PHE A 655 -14.61 -18.52 -0.75
N ALA A 656 -15.94 -18.59 -0.82
CA ALA A 656 -16.74 -17.61 -1.56
C ALA A 656 -16.62 -16.20 -0.94
N VAL A 657 -16.69 -16.09 0.39
CA VAL A 657 -16.55 -14.80 1.08
C VAL A 657 -15.13 -14.24 0.93
N THR A 658 -14.10 -15.07 1.05
CA THR A 658 -12.71 -14.63 0.84
C THR A 658 -12.49 -14.11 -0.58
N LEU A 659 -13.01 -14.80 -1.60
CA LEU A 659 -12.96 -14.35 -2.99
C LEU A 659 -13.73 -13.02 -3.19
N GLY A 660 -14.90 -12.89 -2.56
CA GLY A 660 -15.67 -11.64 -2.55
C GLY A 660 -14.84 -10.47 -2.01
N TRP A 661 -14.23 -10.63 -0.85
CA TRP A 661 -13.35 -9.59 -0.26
C TRP A 661 -12.12 -9.28 -1.11
N ASN A 662 -11.51 -10.29 -1.74
CA ASN A 662 -10.39 -10.09 -2.66
C ASN A 662 -10.76 -9.16 -3.82
N THR A 663 -11.89 -9.45 -4.48
CA THR A 663 -12.36 -8.62 -5.58
C THR A 663 -12.73 -7.21 -5.12
N PHE A 664 -13.43 -7.09 -3.97
CA PHE A 664 -13.81 -5.81 -3.41
C PHE A 664 -12.60 -4.93 -3.07
N PHE A 665 -11.60 -5.45 -2.36
CA PHE A 665 -10.41 -4.67 -1.98
C PHE A 665 -9.57 -4.25 -3.19
N LEU A 666 -9.40 -5.12 -4.20
CA LEU A 666 -8.69 -4.75 -5.42
C LEU A 666 -9.40 -3.66 -6.21
N ILE A 667 -10.73 -3.74 -6.33
CA ILE A 667 -11.53 -2.69 -6.99
C ILE A 667 -11.43 -1.40 -6.21
N LEU A 668 -11.59 -1.45 -4.88
CA LEU A 668 -11.52 -0.28 -4.01
C LEU A 668 -10.15 0.41 -4.10
N ALA A 669 -9.05 -0.35 -4.01
CA ALA A 669 -7.69 0.18 -4.14
C ALA A 669 -7.47 0.84 -5.52
N THR A 670 -7.96 0.22 -6.59
CA THR A 670 -7.86 0.76 -7.96
C THR A 670 -8.64 2.06 -8.11
N VAL A 671 -9.86 2.11 -7.55
CA VAL A 671 -10.71 3.31 -7.57
C VAL A 671 -10.08 4.45 -6.78
N ILE A 672 -9.57 4.20 -5.57
CA ILE A 672 -8.90 5.21 -4.74
C ILE A 672 -7.66 5.76 -5.45
N LEU A 673 -6.81 4.89 -6.02
CA LEU A 673 -5.63 5.32 -6.78
C LEU A 673 -6.00 6.17 -8.00
N LYS A 674 -7.09 5.82 -8.70
CA LYS A 674 -7.55 6.54 -9.89
C LYS A 674 -8.23 7.87 -9.58
N LEU A 675 -8.92 7.99 -8.44
CA LEU A 675 -9.52 9.25 -7.97
C LEU A 675 -8.45 10.24 -7.51
N ARG A 676 -7.33 9.72 -7.00
CA ARG A 676 -6.21 10.51 -6.48
C ARG A 676 -5.29 11.06 -7.57
N THR A 677 -5.30 10.45 -8.76
CA THR A 677 -4.47 10.80 -9.94
C THR A 677 -5.26 11.61 -10.98
#